data_AF-L8GQE4-F1
#
_entry.id   AF-L8GQE4-F1
#
_cell.length_a   1.000
_cell.length_b   1.000
_cell.length_c   1.000
_cell.angle_alpha   90.00
_cell.angle_beta   90.00
_cell.angle_gamma   90.00
#
_symmetry.space_group_name_H-M   'P 1'
#
loop_
_entity.id
_entity.type
_entity.pdbx_description
1 polymer ?
#
loop_
_entity_poly.entity_id
_entity_poly.type
_entity_poly.pdbx_seq_one_letter_code
_entity_poly.pdbx_strand_id
1 'polypeptide(L)'
;MQGIQSRETTCCTLGSNPVLVRKQSTGKEQLLAKDKSSDLVHRDEFYLLPGEDSLQFSVDMPSTTTSTTTTTTSASASASSATLTTESSGKKRKMPSTFVEGEGEAATKNKEEEEETTGAAAAKPAAKKKPKVEEEADERQQQKKKVDTRPKCMYGKACYRKNADHLKAFSHVFDDDGVEQTPATKKKTTNPAGATKKWEPEKELDDDEDEGSILLPPEDNSIEVKMLTKHNASTDGEARVVSSRIGRISYATPPKMRWTCVEGTLFVLNGVDVKPSAKIASFDMDSTLIVTKSGRVFPQSRTDWQWMYSSIPDALRRLHRSGFKIVIFTNQGGIKKSEAKADEIKGKIWDLWEDLGVPIQAFIAGGGDSWRKPSTDMWDFMCRHCNGGVAVDMESSFYCGDAAGRSADPTQGRPKRDFSCGDRKFAANIGVNFHTPEAYFLKQKEAEFEWGGVNPKSLYLAAQKHSLIEGVKGKSVKVASDTQELVVFVGFPASGKSTFAERYFVPEGYVRVNQDMLKSKDRCLRACAQALDEGSSVVIDNTNPSPAVRAEYLALAKKRGLPARCFYFATSKDVAKHLNHFRERLTDGERRHVPDMGYNIYAKNFKEPKPSEGFTEVKKINFVPRFDSKLEERLFLQFTAD
;
A
#
# COMPACT_ATOMS: atom_id res chain seq x y z
N MET A 1 47.64 39.70 19.06
CA MET A 1 47.47 40.76 20.08
C MET A 1 46.10 41.37 19.85
N GLN A 2 45.11 41.47 20.74
CA GLN A 2 44.84 41.12 22.14
C GLN A 2 43.37 40.62 22.13
N GLY A 3 43.01 39.51 22.78
CA GLY A 3 42.52 39.53 24.16
C GLY A 3 41.02 39.14 24.22
N ILE A 4 40.75 37.83 24.31
CA ILE A 4 39.43 37.25 24.65
C ILE A 4 39.33 37.11 26.17
N GLN A 5 38.25 37.61 26.77
CA GLN A 5 37.57 37.09 27.98
C GLN A 5 36.09 37.45 27.79
N SER A 6 35.06 36.65 28.05
CA SER A 6 34.90 35.45 28.86
C SER A 6 33.71 34.60 28.34
N ARG A 7 33.72 33.33 28.75
CA ARG A 7 32.78 32.25 28.49
C ARG A 7 31.33 32.57 28.87
N GLU A 8 30.40 32.03 28.09
CA GLU A 8 29.36 31.16 28.65
C GLU A 8 29.10 29.98 27.68
N THR A 9 29.23 28.79 28.25
CA THR A 9 29.04 27.49 27.61
C THR A 9 27.65 27.03 28.01
N THR A 10 26.77 26.76 27.04
CA THR A 10 25.63 25.87 27.27
C THR A 10 25.78 24.67 26.35
N CYS A 11 26.12 23.56 27.00
CA CYS A 11 26.23 22.23 26.47
C CYS A 11 24.86 21.76 25.95
N CYS A 12 24.77 21.48 24.66
CA CYS A 12 23.80 20.53 24.12
C CYS A 12 24.59 19.31 23.63
N THR A 13 24.80 18.34 24.53
CA THR A 13 25.21 16.99 24.14
C THR A 13 24.10 16.34 23.32
N LEU A 14 24.24 16.37 21.99
CA LEU A 14 23.61 15.42 21.08
C LEU A 14 24.64 14.33 20.74
N GLY A 15 24.21 13.09 20.83
CA GLY A 15 25.04 11.89 20.96
C GLY A 15 26.06 11.64 19.84
N SER A 16 27.08 10.88 20.21
CA SER A 16 28.19 10.36 19.42
C SER A 16 27.75 9.38 18.32
N ASN A 17 27.29 9.89 17.17
CA ASN A 17 27.11 9.09 15.96
C ASN A 17 27.95 9.67 14.80
N PRO A 18 28.76 8.85 14.11
CA PRO A 18 29.40 9.28 12.86
C PRO A 18 28.34 9.33 11.76
N VAL A 19 28.15 10.50 11.15
CA VAL A 19 27.08 10.74 10.17
C VAL A 19 27.56 10.52 8.73
N LEU A 20 28.88 10.55 8.52
CA LEU A 20 29.52 10.47 7.21
C LEU A 20 30.41 9.23 7.12
N VAL A 21 30.21 8.41 6.09
CA VAL A 21 31.07 7.26 5.79
C VAL A 21 31.96 7.59 4.59
N ARG A 22 33.27 7.43 4.75
CA ARG A 22 34.26 7.49 3.67
C ARG A 22 34.53 6.07 3.18
N LYS A 23 34.34 5.83 1.90
CA LYS A 23 34.78 4.61 1.23
C LYS A 23 36.06 4.93 0.46
N GLN A 24 37.16 4.36 0.95
CA GLN A 24 38.46 4.51 0.31
C GLN A 24 38.49 3.71 -1.00
N SER A 25 39.38 4.08 -1.93
CA SER A 25 39.58 3.37 -3.20
C SER A 25 39.93 1.87 -3.04
N THR A 26 40.39 1.46 -1.86
CA THR A 26 40.65 0.07 -1.47
C THR A 26 39.39 -0.72 -1.10
N GLY A 27 38.21 -0.08 -1.12
CA GLY A 27 36.93 -0.66 -0.70
C GLY A 27 36.70 -0.67 0.81
N LYS A 28 37.66 -0.14 1.61
CA LYS A 28 37.54 -0.07 3.06
C LYS A 28 36.69 1.13 3.46
N GLU A 29 35.68 0.87 4.27
CA GLU A 29 34.78 1.89 4.82
C GLU A 29 35.30 2.41 6.15
N GLN A 30 35.27 3.73 6.33
CA GLN A 30 35.67 4.42 7.53
C GLN A 30 34.60 5.43 7.94
N LEU A 31 34.10 5.29 9.17
CA LEU A 31 33.18 6.24 9.78
C LEU A 31 33.95 7.50 10.21
N LEU A 32 33.52 8.66 9.73
CA LEU A 32 34.09 9.95 10.08
C LEU A 32 33.27 10.59 11.22
N ALA A 33 33.96 10.88 12.32
CA ALA A 33 33.37 11.58 13.45
C ALA A 33 33.15 13.06 13.10
N LYS A 34 32.07 13.63 13.64
CA LYS A 34 31.77 15.06 13.52
C LYS A 34 32.96 15.88 14.05
N ASP A 35 33.31 16.95 13.33
CA ASP A 35 34.37 17.92 13.67
C ASP A 35 35.83 17.41 13.58
N LYS A 36 36.10 16.32 12.84
CA LYS A 36 37.47 15.89 12.51
C LYS A 36 37.85 16.22 11.06
N SER A 37 38.98 16.89 10.88
CA SER A 37 39.62 17.09 9.57
C SER A 37 40.15 15.77 9.03
N SER A 38 39.96 15.51 7.73
CA SER A 38 40.48 14.32 7.04
C SER A 38 41.00 14.72 5.66
N ASP A 39 42.15 14.18 5.27
CA ASP A 39 42.72 14.44 3.95
C ASP A 39 41.90 13.75 2.85
N LEU A 40 41.52 14.52 1.84
CA LEU A 40 40.83 14.04 0.63
C LEU A 40 41.85 13.39 -0.30
N VAL A 41 41.64 12.12 -0.62
CA VAL A 41 42.45 11.36 -1.58
C VAL A 41 41.64 11.20 -2.86
N HIS A 42 42.31 11.25 -4.01
CA HIS A 42 41.65 11.10 -5.30
C HIS A 42 40.88 9.77 -5.38
N ARG A 43 39.57 9.85 -5.70
CA ARG A 43 38.58 8.75 -5.75
C ARG A 43 38.02 8.27 -4.40
N ASP A 44 38.07 9.08 -3.35
CA ASP A 44 37.22 8.82 -2.19
C ASP A 44 35.74 9.02 -2.54
N GLU A 45 34.89 8.09 -2.08
CA GLU A 45 33.43 8.24 -2.10
C GLU A 45 32.94 8.52 -0.69
N PHE A 46 31.96 9.43 -0.57
CA PHE A 46 31.34 9.79 0.71
C PHE A 46 29.83 9.60 0.63
N TYR A 47 29.24 9.01 1.66
CA TYR A 47 27.79 8.88 1.77
C TYR A 47 27.32 9.04 3.23
N LEU A 48 26.06 9.44 3.37
CA LEU A 48 25.38 9.56 4.65
C LEU A 48 24.73 8.22 5.02
N LEU A 49 24.63 7.94 6.32
CA LEU A 49 23.83 6.83 6.78
C LEU A 49 22.32 7.09 6.50
N PRO A 50 21.52 6.03 6.26
CA PRO A 50 20.10 6.18 5.98
C PRO A 50 19.36 6.93 7.10
N GLY A 51 18.64 8.00 6.76
CA GLY A 51 17.81 8.79 7.70
C GLY A 51 18.24 10.24 7.93
N GLU A 52 19.31 10.70 7.27
CA GLU A 52 19.84 12.06 7.42
C GLU A 52 19.72 12.86 6.11
N ASP A 53 19.15 14.07 6.19
CA ASP A 53 18.69 14.82 5.01
C ASP A 53 19.69 15.89 4.51
N SER A 54 20.72 16.26 5.28
CA SER A 54 21.80 17.15 4.81
C SER A 54 22.98 17.23 5.78
N LEU A 55 24.18 17.48 5.26
CA LEU A 55 25.38 17.82 6.05
C LEU A 55 26.13 18.99 5.39
N GLN A 56 26.52 20.00 6.16
CA GLN A 56 27.41 21.07 5.70
C GLN A 56 28.87 20.70 5.97
N PHE A 57 29.74 20.86 4.98
CA PHE A 57 31.19 20.79 5.14
C PHE A 57 31.87 21.95 4.42
N SER A 58 33.04 22.35 4.93
CA SER A 58 33.93 23.34 4.35
C SER A 58 35.16 22.63 3.77
N VAL A 59 35.53 22.95 2.53
CA VAL A 59 36.73 22.42 1.88
C VAL A 59 37.77 23.53 1.85
N ASP A 60 38.88 23.34 2.57
CA ASP A 60 40.05 24.20 2.44
C ASP A 60 40.84 23.78 1.19
N MET A 61 40.70 24.55 0.11
CA MET A 61 41.50 24.36 -1.10
C MET A 61 42.81 25.14 -0.96
N PRO A 62 43.99 24.54 -1.26
CA PRO A 62 45.23 25.28 -1.29
C PRO A 62 45.16 26.35 -2.38
N SER A 63 45.33 27.61 -1.98
CA SER A 63 45.23 28.78 -2.87
C SER A 63 46.27 28.68 -3.99
N THR A 64 45.80 28.55 -5.23
CA THR A 64 46.60 28.86 -6.41
C THR A 64 46.56 30.36 -6.64
N THR A 65 47.73 30.97 -6.55
CA THR A 65 48.00 32.39 -6.73
C THR A 65 47.65 32.85 -8.15
N THR A 66 46.74 33.81 -8.34
CA THR A 66 46.94 34.98 -9.24
C THR A 66 45.78 36.00 -9.20
N SER A 67 46.16 37.22 -8.82
CA SER A 67 45.70 38.57 -9.22
C SER A 67 44.20 38.89 -9.37
N THR A 68 43.69 39.57 -8.33
CA THR A 68 42.96 40.86 -8.34
C THR A 68 42.40 41.40 -9.66
N THR A 69 41.08 41.60 -9.70
CA THR A 69 40.51 42.93 -9.99
C THR A 69 39.18 43.09 -9.24
N THR A 70 39.13 44.14 -8.43
CA THR A 70 38.00 44.59 -7.61
C THR A 70 37.05 45.46 -8.43
N THR A 71 35.75 45.28 -8.22
CA THR A 71 34.76 46.38 -8.34
C THR A 71 33.67 46.23 -7.29
N THR A 72 33.78 47.07 -6.25
CA THR A 72 32.74 47.60 -5.34
C THR A 72 31.58 48.23 -6.14
N THR A 73 30.30 48.17 -5.75
CA THR A 73 29.57 48.93 -4.68
C THR A 73 28.10 48.41 -4.65
N SER A 74 27.50 47.93 -3.56
CA SER A 74 26.80 48.61 -2.43
C SER A 74 25.56 49.48 -2.77
N ALA A 75 24.37 49.12 -2.25
CA ALA A 75 23.31 49.98 -1.66
C ALA A 75 22.07 49.11 -1.27
N SER A 76 21.87 48.77 0.02
CA SER A 76 20.93 49.38 1.00
C SER A 76 19.43 49.28 0.61
N ALA A 77 18.62 48.42 1.22
CA ALA A 77 18.01 48.48 2.57
C ALA A 77 16.99 49.63 2.77
N SER A 78 15.74 49.26 3.01
CA SER A 78 14.83 50.00 3.90
C SER A 78 13.74 49.08 4.44
N ALA A 79 13.74 48.92 5.77
CA ALA A 79 12.71 48.27 6.57
C ALA A 79 11.66 49.28 7.06
N SER A 80 10.46 48.79 7.41
CA SER A 80 9.52 49.34 8.42
C SER A 80 8.40 48.31 8.58
N SER A 81 8.34 47.49 9.65
CA SER A 81 7.85 47.78 11.02
C SER A 81 6.38 48.22 11.09
N ALA A 82 5.51 47.35 11.63
CA ALA A 82 4.50 47.73 12.63
C ALA A 82 3.85 46.48 13.27
N THR A 83 3.58 46.59 14.56
CA THR A 83 3.20 45.56 15.53
C THR A 83 1.77 45.83 16.04
N LEU A 84 1.09 44.78 16.56
CA LEU A 84 -0.07 44.79 17.49
C LEU A 84 -1.41 45.30 16.88
N THR A 85 -2.62 44.81 17.21
CA THR A 85 -3.16 44.23 18.45
C THR A 85 -4.50 43.54 18.14
N THR A 86 -4.88 42.63 19.03
CA THR A 86 -6.22 42.06 19.24
C THR A 86 -7.27 43.09 19.70
N GLU A 87 -8.53 42.96 19.29
CA GLU A 87 -9.68 43.10 20.21
C GLU A 87 -11.02 42.59 19.64
N SER A 88 -11.85 42.12 20.57
CA SER A 88 -13.19 41.56 20.44
C SER A 88 -14.29 42.61 20.33
N SER A 89 -15.43 42.27 19.71
CA SER A 89 -16.75 42.73 20.18
C SER A 89 -17.88 41.86 19.63
N GLY A 90 -18.83 41.50 20.49
CA GLY A 90 -20.09 40.88 20.12
C GLY A 90 -21.27 41.82 20.28
N LYS A 91 -22.42 41.49 19.68
CA LYS A 91 -23.74 41.88 20.21
C LYS A 91 -24.90 41.05 19.62
N LYS A 92 -25.86 40.81 20.52
CA LYS A 92 -27.10 40.01 20.49
C LYS A 92 -28.22 40.59 19.62
N ARG A 93 -29.20 39.73 19.28
CA ARG A 93 -30.70 39.86 19.38
C ARG A 93 -31.36 38.89 18.37
N LYS A 94 -32.55 38.30 18.52
CA LYS A 94 -33.61 38.11 19.56
C LYS A 94 -34.61 37.08 18.94
N MET A 95 -35.30 36.28 19.76
CA MET A 95 -36.45 35.45 19.33
C MET A 95 -37.75 36.29 19.15
N PRO A 96 -38.84 35.68 18.64
CA PRO A 96 -39.86 35.15 19.56
C PRO A 96 -40.51 33.80 19.18
N SER A 97 -41.26 33.29 20.16
CA SER A 97 -41.97 32.02 20.35
C SER A 97 -43.49 32.11 20.14
N THR A 98 -44.16 30.96 19.94
CA THR A 98 -45.53 30.56 20.41
C THR A 98 -45.68 29.03 20.17
N PHE A 99 -45.75 28.12 21.17
CA PHE A 99 -46.90 27.63 22.00
C PHE A 99 -48.16 27.26 21.17
N VAL A 100 -48.80 26.07 21.27
CA VAL A 100 -49.63 25.46 22.36
C VAL A 100 -49.79 23.93 22.07
N GLU A 101 -49.46 22.98 22.96
CA GLU A 101 -50.26 22.16 23.93
C GLU A 101 -51.33 21.16 23.42
N GLY A 102 -51.45 20.04 24.16
CA GLY A 102 -52.59 19.10 24.24
C GLY A 102 -52.21 17.63 23.94
N GLU A 103 -51.75 16.82 24.91
CA GLU A 103 -52.51 15.98 25.87
C GLU A 103 -53.43 14.89 25.25
N GLY A 104 -53.36 13.67 25.81
CA GLY A 104 -54.35 12.61 25.56
C GLY A 104 -53.86 11.18 25.82
N GLU A 105 -53.97 10.73 27.08
CA GLU A 105 -53.99 9.31 27.48
C GLU A 105 -55.15 8.53 26.82
N ALA A 106 -55.01 7.21 26.67
CA ALA A 106 -55.94 6.22 27.27
C ALA A 106 -55.63 4.78 26.82
N ALA A 107 -55.73 3.88 27.80
CA ALA A 107 -55.71 2.43 27.69
C ALA A 107 -56.98 1.86 27.04
N THR A 108 -56.92 0.62 26.52
CA THR A 108 -57.64 -0.56 27.08
C THR A 108 -57.66 -1.80 26.17
N LYS A 109 -57.53 -2.96 26.86
CA LYS A 109 -58.26 -4.25 26.72
C LYS A 109 -57.93 -5.29 25.64
N ASN A 110 -57.51 -6.43 26.18
CA ASN A 110 -58.04 -7.81 26.06
C ASN A 110 -58.11 -8.52 24.71
N LYS A 111 -57.49 -9.72 24.65
CA LYS A 111 -58.25 -10.98 24.62
C LYS A 111 -57.38 -12.19 24.97
N GLU A 112 -57.94 -13.02 25.86
CA GLU A 112 -57.61 -14.41 26.16
C GLU A 112 -57.95 -15.32 24.98
N GLU A 113 -57.28 -16.46 24.89
CA GLU A 113 -57.95 -17.76 24.69
C GLU A 113 -57.00 -18.88 25.16
N GLU A 114 -57.44 -19.57 26.21
CA GLU A 114 -57.02 -20.92 26.60
C GLU A 114 -57.63 -21.94 25.62
N GLU A 115 -56.93 -23.04 25.36
CA GLU A 115 -57.59 -24.34 25.46
C GLU A 115 -56.57 -25.43 25.84
N GLU A 116 -56.95 -26.15 26.90
CA GLU A 116 -56.27 -27.25 27.55
C GLU A 116 -56.81 -28.58 26.97
N THR A 117 -56.19 -29.68 27.44
CA THR A 117 -56.69 -31.08 27.48
C THR A 117 -56.22 -31.93 26.29
N THR A 118 -55.72 -33.16 26.43
CA THR A 118 -55.68 -34.17 27.51
C THR A 118 -54.64 -35.23 27.11
N GLY A 119 -54.20 -36.07 28.05
CA GLY A 119 -53.79 -37.45 27.72
C GLY A 119 -52.55 -37.97 28.44
N ALA A 120 -52.79 -38.71 29.51
CA ALA A 120 -51.80 -39.25 30.44
C ALA A 120 -51.25 -40.64 30.05
N ALA A 121 -50.17 -41.02 30.76
CA ALA A 121 -49.76 -42.37 31.18
C ALA A 121 -49.18 -43.31 30.08
N ALA A 122 -48.22 -44.21 30.31
CA ALA A 122 -47.61 -44.77 31.52
C ALA A 122 -46.26 -45.45 31.20
N ALA A 123 -45.39 -45.50 32.22
CA ALA A 123 -44.52 -46.60 32.68
C ALA A 123 -43.56 -47.38 31.71
N LYS A 124 -42.23 -47.17 31.90
CA LYS A 124 -41.18 -48.06 32.52
C LYS A 124 -41.30 -49.60 32.42
N PRO A 125 -40.25 -50.42 32.75
CA PRO A 125 -38.78 -50.25 32.84
C PRO A 125 -38.00 -51.45 32.19
N ALA A 126 -36.67 -51.60 32.20
CA ALA A 126 -35.86 -52.33 33.22
C ALA A 126 -34.40 -52.50 32.72
N ALA A 127 -33.37 -52.08 33.47
CA ALA A 127 -32.51 -52.86 34.40
C ALA A 127 -31.40 -53.71 33.72
N LYS A 128 -30.14 -53.23 33.71
CA LYS A 128 -29.01 -53.56 34.64
C LYS A 128 -28.54 -55.02 34.63
N LYS A 129 -27.25 -55.24 34.29
CA LYS A 129 -26.33 -56.18 34.98
C LYS A 129 -24.85 -55.81 34.72
N LYS A 130 -24.06 -55.85 35.80
CA LYS A 130 -22.58 -55.74 36.00
C LYS A 130 -22.00 -57.18 36.12
N PRO A 131 -20.70 -57.49 36.45
CA PRO A 131 -19.39 -56.81 36.34
C PRO A 131 -18.19 -57.76 35.94
N LYS A 132 -16.93 -57.21 35.93
CA LYS A 132 -15.56 -57.74 36.31
C LYS A 132 -15.16 -59.22 36.04
N VAL A 133 -13.93 -59.59 35.62
CA VAL A 133 -12.59 -59.62 36.28
C VAL A 133 -11.52 -59.97 35.18
N GLU A 134 -10.37 -59.30 35.03
CA GLU A 134 -8.96 -59.75 35.32
C GLU A 134 -8.70 -61.25 34.95
N GLU A 135 -7.67 -61.72 34.26
CA GLU A 135 -6.21 -61.50 34.32
C GLU A 135 -5.58 -62.45 33.27
N GLU A 136 -4.60 -62.00 32.48
CA GLU A 136 -3.59 -62.77 31.69
C GLU A 136 -2.96 -61.75 30.71
N ALA A 137 -2.04 -60.89 31.15
CA ALA A 137 -0.63 -61.18 31.37
C ALA A 137 0.08 -61.72 30.11
N ASP A 138 0.86 -60.82 29.51
CA ASP A 138 2.25 -61.09 29.14
C ASP A 138 2.52 -61.88 27.85
N GLU A 139 2.38 -61.21 26.69
CA GLU A 139 3.17 -61.52 25.49
C GLU A 139 3.05 -60.39 24.45
N ARG A 140 3.62 -59.19 24.74
CA ARG A 140 4.00 -58.18 23.72
C ARG A 140 4.70 -56.93 24.29
N GLN A 141 5.59 -57.09 25.28
CA GLN A 141 6.61 -56.07 25.56
C GLN A 141 7.98 -56.62 25.20
N GLN A 142 8.40 -56.41 23.95
CA GLN A 142 9.81 -56.24 23.54
C GLN A 142 9.91 -56.06 22.01
N GLN A 143 9.74 -54.83 21.52
CA GLN A 143 10.37 -54.39 20.26
C GLN A 143 11.17 -53.11 20.52
N LYS A 144 12.48 -53.25 20.33
CA LYS A 144 13.53 -52.27 20.60
C LYS A 144 13.31 -50.96 19.81
N LYS A 145 13.32 -49.82 20.50
CA LYS A 145 13.51 -48.49 19.90
C LYS A 145 14.84 -48.48 19.13
N LYS A 146 14.79 -48.33 17.80
CA LYS A 146 16.00 -48.01 17.02
C LYS A 146 16.41 -46.58 17.36
N VAL A 147 17.59 -46.41 17.94
CA VAL A 147 18.20 -45.11 18.20
C VAL A 147 18.74 -44.59 16.87
N ASP A 148 18.29 -43.42 16.44
CA ASP A 148 18.83 -42.72 15.27
C ASP A 148 20.27 -42.27 15.55
N THR A 149 21.22 -42.80 14.78
CA THR A 149 22.66 -42.59 14.94
C THR A 149 23.21 -41.46 14.07
N ARG A 150 22.36 -40.78 13.29
CA ARG A 150 22.77 -39.66 12.43
C ARG A 150 23.03 -38.40 13.26
N PRO A 151 24.09 -37.62 12.95
CA PRO A 151 24.34 -36.34 13.60
C PRO A 151 23.16 -35.38 13.42
N LYS A 152 22.85 -34.61 14.48
CA LYS A 152 21.72 -33.66 14.48
C LYS A 152 21.97 -32.54 13.48
N CYS A 153 20.95 -32.21 12.68
CA CYS A 153 21.01 -31.02 11.84
C CYS A 153 21.17 -29.76 12.70
N MET A 154 22.17 -28.93 12.40
CA MET A 154 22.43 -27.65 13.09
C MET A 154 21.25 -26.66 13.02
N TYR A 155 20.37 -26.78 12.01
CA TYR A 155 19.20 -25.93 11.85
C TYR A 155 17.90 -26.55 12.40
N GLY A 156 17.94 -27.80 12.87
CA GLY A 156 16.81 -28.49 13.51
C GLY A 156 15.48 -28.34 12.76
N LYS A 157 14.44 -27.84 13.44
CA LYS A 157 13.10 -27.62 12.87
C LYS A 157 13.03 -26.52 11.80
N ALA A 158 14.06 -25.69 11.68
CA ALA A 158 14.14 -24.59 10.72
C ALA A 158 14.97 -24.95 9.47
N CYS A 159 15.38 -26.22 9.30
CA CYS A 159 16.15 -26.63 8.14
C CYS A 159 15.35 -26.47 6.83
N TYR A 160 15.85 -25.64 5.91
CA TYR A 160 15.24 -25.40 4.61
C TYR A 160 15.65 -26.43 3.54
N ARG A 161 16.72 -27.21 3.80
CA ARG A 161 17.20 -28.27 2.90
C ARG A 161 16.40 -29.55 3.15
N LYS A 162 15.52 -29.89 2.21
CA LYS A 162 14.63 -31.07 2.28
C LYS A 162 14.91 -32.13 1.21
N ASN A 163 16.09 -32.10 0.58
CA ASN A 163 16.44 -33.10 -0.41
C ASN A 163 16.75 -34.46 0.25
N ALA A 164 16.63 -35.53 -0.52
CA ALA A 164 16.74 -36.90 -0.01
C ALA A 164 18.12 -37.20 0.60
N ASP A 165 19.18 -36.61 0.05
CA ASP A 165 20.55 -36.81 0.52
C ASP A 165 20.80 -36.14 1.88
N HIS A 166 20.25 -34.94 2.11
CA HIS A 166 20.33 -34.25 3.39
C HIS A 166 19.55 -34.97 4.49
N LEU A 167 18.36 -35.48 4.16
CA LEU A 167 17.56 -36.26 5.10
C LEU A 167 18.21 -37.61 5.42
N LYS A 168 18.99 -38.21 4.50
CA LYS A 168 19.80 -39.41 4.81
C LYS A 168 21.01 -39.11 5.71
N ALA A 169 21.60 -37.92 5.59
CA ALA A 169 22.83 -37.56 6.31
C ALA A 169 22.59 -36.96 7.72
N PHE A 170 21.45 -36.29 7.96
CA PHE A 170 21.18 -35.55 9.20
C PHE A 170 19.81 -35.84 9.81
N SER A 171 19.75 -36.02 11.12
CA SER A 171 18.49 -36.28 11.85
C SER A 171 17.68 -35.00 12.09
N HIS A 172 16.35 -35.10 11.95
CA HIS A 172 15.37 -34.04 12.22
C HIS A 172 14.24 -34.56 13.14
N VAL A 173 13.58 -33.66 13.88
CA VAL A 173 12.60 -34.02 14.94
C VAL A 173 11.31 -34.68 14.41
N PHE A 174 11.15 -34.81 13.09
CA PHE A 174 9.96 -35.39 12.46
C PHE A 174 10.14 -36.84 12.00
N ASP A 175 11.28 -37.47 12.29
CA ASP A 175 11.62 -38.83 11.85
C ASP A 175 10.96 -39.94 12.73
N ASP A 176 9.77 -39.70 13.27
CA ASP A 176 8.97 -40.73 13.96
C ASP A 176 8.03 -41.38 12.94
N ASP A 177 8.54 -42.40 12.24
CA ASP A 177 7.88 -43.10 11.15
C ASP A 177 6.70 -43.96 11.62
N GLY A 178 5.57 -43.79 10.95
CA GLY A 178 4.41 -44.63 11.18
C GLY A 178 3.26 -44.53 10.17
N VAL A 179 3.49 -44.19 8.89
CA VAL A 179 2.58 -44.56 7.77
C VAL A 179 3.37 -44.62 6.45
N GLU A 180 3.44 -45.79 5.83
CA GLU A 180 3.97 -46.01 4.48
C GLU A 180 3.23 -45.15 3.43
N GLN A 181 3.98 -44.42 2.59
CA GLN A 181 3.50 -43.95 1.30
C GLN A 181 4.17 -44.78 0.20
N THR A 182 3.38 -45.60 -0.50
CA THR A 182 3.79 -46.30 -1.72
C THR A 182 3.71 -45.36 -2.95
N PRO A 183 4.56 -45.56 -3.97
CA PRO A 183 4.68 -44.64 -5.10
C PRO A 183 3.59 -44.86 -6.16
N ALA A 184 2.92 -43.79 -6.60
CA ALA A 184 1.91 -43.84 -7.65
C ALA A 184 2.53 -43.97 -9.05
N THR A 185 2.45 -45.17 -9.61
CA THR A 185 2.60 -45.47 -11.05
C THR A 185 1.39 -44.99 -11.86
N LYS A 186 1.65 -44.43 -13.04
CA LYS A 186 0.67 -44.15 -14.10
C LYS A 186 -0.09 -45.42 -14.49
N LYS A 187 -1.43 -45.33 -14.65
CA LYS A 187 -2.17 -46.09 -15.68
C LYS A 187 -3.59 -45.54 -15.93
N LYS A 188 -3.94 -45.58 -17.22
CA LYS A 188 -5.24 -45.35 -17.87
C LYS A 188 -6.31 -46.33 -17.35
N THR A 189 -7.57 -45.89 -17.33
CA THR A 189 -8.80 -46.68 -17.58
C THR A 189 -9.99 -45.70 -17.69
N THR A 190 -10.60 -45.49 -18.86
CA THR A 190 -11.82 -46.16 -19.38
C THR A 190 -13.05 -46.02 -18.47
N ASN A 191 -14.07 -45.29 -18.93
CA ASN A 191 -15.44 -45.32 -18.39
C ASN A 191 -16.39 -45.90 -19.46
N PRO A 192 -17.33 -46.79 -19.10
CA PRO A 192 -18.49 -47.10 -19.93
C PRO A 192 -19.76 -46.34 -19.51
N ALA A 193 -20.66 -46.28 -20.49
CA ALA A 193 -21.94 -45.59 -20.66
C ALA A 193 -23.01 -45.65 -19.54
N GLY A 194 -23.94 -44.65 -19.58
CA GLY A 194 -25.35 -44.87 -19.20
C GLY A 194 -26.19 -43.68 -18.69
N ALA A 195 -26.67 -42.80 -19.59
CA ALA A 195 -27.94 -42.02 -19.64
C ALA A 195 -28.54 -41.35 -18.35
N THR A 196 -28.91 -40.05 -18.32
CA THR A 196 -30.03 -39.45 -19.08
C THR A 196 -30.07 -37.90 -19.01
N LYS A 197 -30.35 -37.25 -20.17
CA LYS A 197 -31.07 -35.97 -20.51
C LYS A 197 -30.99 -34.76 -19.54
N LYS A 198 -30.75 -33.50 -19.98
CA LYS A 198 -31.48 -32.73 -21.03
C LYS A 198 -30.80 -31.36 -21.36
N TRP A 199 -30.51 -31.12 -22.65
CA TRP A 199 -30.62 -29.90 -23.49
C TRP A 199 -29.68 -28.65 -23.39
N GLU A 200 -28.73 -28.58 -24.35
CA GLU A 200 -28.29 -27.54 -25.34
C GLU A 200 -28.35 -26.01 -25.11
N PRO A 201 -27.37 -25.26 -25.66
CA PRO A 201 -27.49 -24.75 -27.04
C PRO A 201 -26.28 -25.00 -27.98
N GLU A 202 -26.62 -25.29 -29.24
CA GLU A 202 -25.82 -25.19 -30.49
C GLU A 202 -25.21 -23.77 -30.69
N LYS A 203 -24.16 -23.49 -31.47
CA LYS A 203 -23.75 -24.04 -32.77
C LYS A 203 -22.29 -23.64 -33.09
N GLU A 204 -21.55 -24.60 -33.64
CA GLU A 204 -20.20 -24.51 -34.23
C GLU A 204 -20.20 -23.77 -35.57
N LEU A 205 -19.03 -23.30 -36.01
CA LEU A 205 -18.59 -23.29 -37.42
C LEU A 205 -17.06 -23.38 -37.47
N ASP A 206 -16.60 -24.63 -37.59
CA ASP A 206 -15.53 -25.21 -38.41
C ASP A 206 -14.16 -24.51 -38.58
N ASP A 207 -13.16 -25.28 -38.13
CA ASP A 207 -11.74 -25.23 -38.47
C ASP A 207 -11.49 -25.76 -39.89
N ASP A 208 -10.53 -25.16 -40.59
CA ASP A 208 -9.74 -25.84 -41.62
C ASP A 208 -8.25 -25.60 -41.29
N GLU A 209 -7.56 -26.69 -40.99
CA GLU A 209 -6.10 -26.80 -40.91
C GLU A 209 -5.50 -26.74 -42.33
N ASP A 210 -4.38 -26.05 -42.50
CA ASP A 210 -3.45 -26.41 -43.57
C ASP A 210 -2.00 -26.19 -43.13
N GLU A 211 -1.18 -27.23 -43.33
CA GLU A 211 0.25 -27.27 -43.03
C GLU A 211 1.06 -26.55 -44.12
N GLY A 212 2.19 -25.94 -43.75
CA GLY A 212 3.08 -25.34 -44.75
C GLY A 212 4.42 -24.82 -44.22
N SER A 213 5.38 -25.74 -44.13
CA SER A 213 6.83 -25.59 -44.36
C SER A 213 7.60 -24.30 -43.97
N ILE A 214 8.61 -24.54 -43.15
CA ILE A 214 9.81 -23.76 -42.83
C ILE A 214 10.53 -23.24 -44.10
N LEU A 215 10.79 -21.93 -44.18
CA LEU A 215 11.93 -21.34 -44.88
C LEU A 215 12.41 -20.06 -44.18
N LEU A 216 13.65 -20.08 -43.67
CA LEU A 216 14.40 -18.91 -43.21
C LEU A 216 14.89 -18.08 -44.42
N PRO A 217 14.82 -16.74 -44.41
CA PRO A 217 15.55 -15.92 -45.37
C PRO A 217 16.93 -15.46 -44.82
N PRO A 218 17.92 -15.25 -45.70
CA PRO A 218 19.33 -15.09 -45.37
C PRO A 218 19.75 -13.64 -45.09
N GLU A 219 20.91 -13.51 -44.43
CA GLU A 219 21.72 -12.30 -44.33
C GLU A 219 22.41 -11.98 -45.66
N ASP A 220 22.40 -10.72 -46.12
CA ASP A 220 23.59 -9.86 -46.35
C ASP A 220 23.26 -8.63 -47.23
N ASN A 221 24.04 -7.58 -46.94
CA ASN A 221 24.17 -6.20 -47.41
C ASN A 221 23.80 -5.84 -48.87
N SER A 222 23.16 -4.67 -49.03
CA SER A 222 23.72 -3.46 -49.69
C SER A 222 22.62 -2.44 -50.01
N ILE A 223 22.83 -1.16 -49.69
CA ILE A 223 22.02 -0.05 -50.20
C ILE A 223 22.95 0.96 -50.89
N GLU A 224 22.88 0.99 -52.22
CA GLU A 224 23.35 2.11 -53.04
C GLU A 224 22.34 3.27 -52.95
N VAL A 225 22.83 4.47 -52.64
CA VAL A 225 22.04 5.71 -52.71
C VAL A 225 22.37 6.44 -54.01
N LYS A 226 21.43 6.46 -54.96
CA LYS A 226 21.49 7.35 -56.13
C LYS A 226 20.81 8.68 -55.83
N MET A 227 21.59 9.76 -55.80
CA MET A 227 21.09 11.13 -55.80
C MET A 227 20.58 11.51 -57.20
N LEU A 228 19.41 12.13 -57.28
CA LEU A 228 18.96 12.87 -58.46
C LEU A 228 18.76 14.34 -58.09
N THR A 229 19.66 15.19 -58.59
CA THR A 229 19.53 16.65 -58.63
C THR A 229 18.65 17.07 -59.81
N LYS A 230 17.73 18.03 -59.59
CA LYS A 230 17.27 18.96 -60.64
C LYS A 230 17.11 20.37 -60.06
N HIS A 231 17.86 21.31 -60.66
CA HIS A 231 17.65 22.75 -60.62
C HIS A 231 16.65 23.17 -61.72
N ASN A 232 15.79 24.16 -61.45
CA ASN A 232 15.88 25.49 -62.08
C ASN A 232 14.78 26.48 -61.61
N ALA A 233 15.17 27.76 -61.62
CA ALA A 233 14.46 29.01 -61.31
C ALA A 233 13.27 29.30 -62.27
N SER A 234 12.35 30.27 -62.11
CA SER A 234 12.48 31.70 -61.76
C SER A 234 11.09 32.40 -61.62
N THR A 235 11.02 33.43 -60.76
CA THR A 235 10.25 34.72 -60.78
C THR A 235 8.76 34.81 -61.21
N ASP A 236 7.86 35.26 -60.33
CA ASP A 236 7.40 36.66 -60.16
C ASP A 236 6.24 36.76 -59.13
N GLY A 237 6.09 37.93 -58.50
CA GLY A 237 5.44 38.09 -57.20
C GLY A 237 3.95 38.46 -57.18
N GLU A 238 3.34 38.18 -56.02
CA GLU A 238 2.21 38.91 -55.44
C GLU A 238 2.16 38.61 -53.93
N ALA A 239 2.15 39.65 -53.09
CA ALA A 239 2.16 39.52 -51.64
C ALA A 239 0.79 39.03 -51.13
N ARG A 240 0.72 37.75 -50.75
CA ARG A 240 -0.36 37.18 -49.91
C ARG A 240 0.21 36.79 -48.56
N VAL A 241 -0.42 37.26 -47.49
CA VAL A 241 -0.16 36.81 -46.10
C VAL A 241 -0.60 35.35 -46.00
N VAL A 242 0.35 34.42 -46.11
CA VAL A 242 0.15 32.99 -45.89
C VAL A 242 0.66 32.64 -44.51
N SER A 243 -0.24 32.15 -43.67
CA SER A 243 0.02 31.54 -42.36
C SER A 243 1.25 30.62 -42.44
N SER A 244 2.31 30.98 -41.71
CA SER A 244 3.55 30.22 -41.66
C SER A 244 3.30 28.86 -41.00
N ARG A 245 3.35 27.79 -41.79
CA ARG A 245 3.44 26.42 -41.27
C ARG A 245 4.65 26.36 -40.34
N ILE A 246 4.37 26.09 -39.07
CA ILE A 246 5.37 25.88 -38.03
C ILE A 246 6.23 24.69 -38.46
N GLY A 247 7.50 24.96 -38.75
CA GLY A 247 8.47 23.92 -39.09
C GLY A 247 8.55 22.86 -38.00
N ARG A 248 8.44 21.59 -38.38
CA ARG A 248 8.85 20.46 -37.54
C ARG A 248 10.29 20.71 -37.10
N ILE A 249 10.53 20.81 -35.80
CA ILE A 249 11.88 20.67 -35.26
C ILE A 249 12.28 19.21 -35.54
N SER A 250 13.14 19.00 -36.53
CA SER A 250 13.69 17.68 -36.82
C SER A 250 14.73 17.34 -35.76
N TYR A 251 14.43 16.40 -34.88
CA TYR A 251 15.46 15.73 -34.08
C TYR A 251 16.20 14.80 -35.04
N ALA A 252 17.42 15.18 -35.47
CA ALA A 252 18.18 14.49 -36.50
C ALA A 252 18.72 13.11 -36.08
N THR A 253 18.32 12.59 -34.91
CA THR A 253 18.65 11.25 -34.45
C THR A 253 17.56 10.80 -33.48
N PRO A 254 16.98 9.59 -33.60
CA PRO A 254 16.01 9.09 -32.63
C PRO A 254 16.65 9.02 -31.25
N PRO A 255 16.02 9.60 -30.22
CA PRO A 255 16.48 9.47 -28.84
C PRO A 255 16.79 8.03 -28.44
N LYS A 256 17.89 7.82 -27.70
CA LYS A 256 18.18 6.51 -27.08
C LYS A 256 17.29 6.33 -25.86
N MET A 257 16.01 6.05 -26.09
CA MET A 257 15.07 5.64 -25.06
C MET A 257 15.26 4.15 -24.74
N ARG A 258 15.16 3.79 -23.46
CA ARG A 258 15.31 2.43 -22.97
C ARG A 258 14.28 2.13 -21.90
N TRP A 259 13.71 0.93 -21.98
CA TRP A 259 12.93 0.33 -20.91
C TRP A 259 13.85 -0.31 -19.87
N THR A 260 13.53 -0.07 -18.61
CA THR A 260 14.12 -0.77 -17.45
C THR A 260 12.98 -1.31 -16.58
N CYS A 261 13.25 -2.40 -15.86
CA CYS A 261 12.31 -2.98 -14.91
C CYS A 261 12.94 -2.96 -13.52
N VAL A 262 12.23 -2.39 -12.56
CA VAL A 262 12.64 -2.26 -11.16
C VAL A 262 11.74 -3.18 -10.34
N GLU A 263 12.37 -4.04 -9.53
CA GLU A 263 11.70 -5.00 -8.63
C GLU A 263 10.68 -5.92 -9.33
N GLY A 264 10.80 -6.08 -10.65
CA GLY A 264 9.94 -6.94 -11.46
C GLY A 264 8.54 -6.39 -11.75
N THR A 265 8.15 -5.25 -11.16
CA THR A 265 6.78 -4.72 -11.26
C THR A 265 6.68 -3.25 -11.63
N LEU A 266 7.76 -2.47 -11.57
CA LEU A 266 7.81 -1.11 -12.10
C LEU A 266 8.57 -1.09 -13.42
N PHE A 267 7.93 -0.68 -14.52
CA PHE A 267 8.60 -0.47 -15.80
C PHE A 267 8.82 1.02 -16.05
N VAL A 268 10.06 1.38 -16.35
CA VAL A 268 10.47 2.77 -16.54
C VAL A 268 11.03 2.97 -17.94
N LEU A 269 10.42 3.88 -18.70
CA LEU A 269 10.98 4.41 -19.94
C LEU A 269 11.78 5.66 -19.61
N ASN A 270 13.07 5.63 -19.93
CA ASN A 270 13.94 6.78 -19.77
C ASN A 270 14.97 6.82 -20.92
N GLY A 271 15.59 7.96 -21.16
CA GLY A 271 16.58 8.10 -22.23
C GLY A 271 17.47 9.32 -22.04
N VAL A 272 18.57 9.37 -22.78
CA VAL A 272 19.55 10.47 -22.70
C VAL A 272 18.94 11.84 -23.06
N ASP A 273 17.90 11.84 -23.89
CA ASP A 273 17.20 13.06 -24.31
C ASP A 273 16.13 13.52 -23.31
N VAL A 274 15.80 12.69 -22.31
CA VAL A 274 14.92 13.09 -21.20
C VAL A 274 15.75 13.92 -20.22
N LYS A 275 15.71 15.24 -20.39
CA LYS A 275 16.46 16.16 -19.54
C LYS A 275 15.83 16.28 -18.14
N PRO A 276 16.65 16.37 -17.08
CA PRO A 276 16.20 16.81 -15.77
C PRO A 276 15.48 18.16 -15.82
N SER A 277 14.45 18.35 -14.99
CA SER A 277 13.79 19.65 -14.84
C SER A 277 13.23 19.82 -13.42
N ALA A 278 13.18 21.07 -12.96
CA ALA A 278 12.43 21.42 -11.77
C ALA A 278 10.92 21.43 -12.02
N LYS A 279 10.48 21.59 -13.28
CA LYS A 279 9.05 21.66 -13.65
C LYS A 279 8.60 20.34 -14.26
N ILE A 280 7.67 19.66 -13.62
CA ILE A 280 7.15 18.37 -14.05
C ILE A 280 5.69 18.52 -14.49
N ALA A 281 5.43 18.21 -15.76
CA ALA A 281 4.08 18.05 -16.29
C ALA A 281 3.82 16.56 -16.37
N SER A 282 3.02 16.04 -15.43
CA SER A 282 2.79 14.62 -15.29
C SER A 282 1.34 14.24 -15.60
N PHE A 283 1.15 13.06 -16.19
CA PHE A 283 -0.14 12.65 -16.74
C PHE A 283 -0.42 11.18 -16.44
N ASP A 284 -1.68 10.83 -16.24
CA ASP A 284 -2.16 9.47 -16.54
C ASP A 284 -2.16 9.23 -18.06
N MET A 285 -2.31 7.98 -18.49
CA MET A 285 -2.34 7.61 -19.89
C MET A 285 -3.76 7.35 -20.41
N ASP A 286 -4.44 6.35 -19.84
CA ASP A 286 -5.70 5.84 -20.36
C ASP A 286 -6.86 6.76 -19.95
N SER A 287 -7.69 7.17 -20.90
CA SER A 287 -8.75 8.18 -20.69
C SER A 287 -8.24 9.57 -20.24
N THR A 288 -6.94 9.83 -20.37
CA THR A 288 -6.30 11.12 -20.06
C THR A 288 -5.55 11.68 -21.27
N LEU A 289 -4.56 10.94 -21.76
CA LEU A 289 -3.83 11.27 -22.99
C LEU A 289 -4.47 10.58 -24.20
N ILE A 290 -4.91 9.34 -24.00
CA ILE A 290 -5.44 8.49 -25.07
C ILE A 290 -6.81 7.92 -24.72
N VAL A 291 -7.56 7.57 -25.75
CA VAL A 291 -8.76 6.73 -25.67
C VAL A 291 -8.64 5.61 -26.71
N THR A 292 -9.48 4.58 -26.61
CA THR A 292 -9.54 3.55 -27.63
C THR A 292 -10.08 4.12 -28.94
N LYS A 293 -9.51 3.68 -30.06
CA LYS A 293 -10.01 4.04 -31.38
C LYS A 293 -11.31 3.30 -31.69
N SER A 294 -11.48 2.09 -31.15
CA SER A 294 -12.67 1.26 -31.25
C SER A 294 -13.88 1.78 -30.46
N GLY A 295 -13.67 2.69 -29.50
CA GLY A 295 -14.71 3.17 -28.58
C GLY A 295 -15.07 2.18 -27.47
N ARG A 296 -14.37 1.04 -27.36
CA ARG A 296 -14.54 0.09 -26.26
C ARG A 296 -13.84 0.57 -24.99
N VAL A 297 -14.28 0.08 -23.85
CA VAL A 297 -13.63 0.39 -22.55
C VAL A 297 -12.20 -0.15 -22.49
N PHE A 298 -11.95 -1.30 -23.10
CA PHE A 298 -10.62 -1.92 -23.16
C PHE A 298 -10.11 -1.97 -24.61
N PRO A 299 -8.82 -1.70 -24.84
CA PRO A 299 -8.23 -1.77 -26.17
C PRO A 299 -8.27 -3.19 -26.72
N GLN A 300 -8.50 -3.33 -28.01
CA GLN A 300 -8.53 -4.62 -28.70
C GLN A 300 -7.15 -5.05 -29.24
N SER A 301 -6.22 -4.11 -29.40
CA SER A 301 -4.86 -4.33 -29.86
C SER A 301 -3.93 -3.19 -29.43
N ARG A 302 -2.61 -3.38 -29.62
CA ARG A 302 -1.60 -2.33 -29.37
C ARG A 302 -1.96 -1.01 -30.04
N THR A 303 -2.45 -1.07 -31.28
CA THR A 303 -2.75 0.10 -32.12
C THR A 303 -4.17 0.64 -31.93
N ASP A 304 -4.97 0.03 -31.05
CA ASP A 304 -6.31 0.51 -30.70
C ASP A 304 -6.22 1.68 -29.70
N TRP A 305 -5.62 2.77 -30.15
CA TRP A 305 -5.55 4.02 -29.40
C TRP A 305 -5.62 5.20 -30.37
N GLN A 306 -6.06 6.34 -29.84
CA GLN A 306 -5.96 7.65 -30.45
C GLN A 306 -5.81 8.69 -29.35
N TRP A 307 -5.23 9.85 -29.67
CA TRP A 307 -5.23 10.99 -28.75
C TRP A 307 -6.66 11.32 -28.32
N MET A 308 -6.87 11.49 -27.01
CA MET A 308 -8.20 11.80 -26.47
C MET A 308 -8.76 13.09 -27.06
N TYR A 309 -7.91 14.12 -27.18
CA TYR A 309 -8.23 15.36 -27.87
C TYR A 309 -7.12 15.71 -28.87
N SER A 310 -7.51 16.26 -30.01
CA SER A 310 -6.57 16.73 -31.04
C SER A 310 -5.62 17.83 -30.56
N SER A 311 -5.94 18.52 -29.47
CA SER A 311 -5.12 19.57 -28.86
C SER A 311 -3.97 19.05 -27.99
N ILE A 312 -3.99 17.77 -27.59
CA ILE A 312 -3.02 17.20 -26.63
C ILE A 312 -1.58 17.25 -27.16
N PRO A 313 -1.25 16.78 -28.38
CA PRO A 313 0.13 16.80 -28.87
C PRO A 313 0.74 18.20 -28.85
N ASP A 314 -0.01 19.19 -29.34
CA ASP A 314 0.45 20.58 -29.35
C ASP A 314 0.59 21.17 -27.94
N ALA A 315 -0.28 20.79 -27.01
CA ALA A 315 -0.19 21.20 -25.60
C ALA A 315 1.09 20.64 -24.95
N LEU A 316 1.38 19.35 -25.13
CA LEU A 316 2.58 18.71 -24.59
C LEU A 316 3.86 19.28 -25.21
N ARG A 317 3.88 19.55 -26.53
CA ARG A 317 5.00 20.23 -27.18
C ARG A 317 5.21 21.66 -26.66
N ARG A 318 4.13 22.40 -26.35
CA ARG A 318 4.23 23.72 -25.71
C ARG A 318 4.82 23.62 -24.30
N LEU A 319 4.35 22.67 -23.49
CA LEU A 319 4.90 22.44 -22.14
C LEU A 319 6.39 22.13 -22.17
N HIS A 320 6.80 21.22 -23.05
CA HIS A 320 8.21 20.88 -23.22
C HIS A 320 9.06 22.10 -23.61
N ARG A 321 8.59 22.94 -24.54
CA ARG A 321 9.25 24.21 -24.90
C ARG A 321 9.34 25.19 -23.74
N SER A 322 8.37 25.17 -22.82
CA SER A 322 8.36 25.98 -21.59
C SER A 322 9.22 25.39 -20.47
N GLY A 323 10.01 24.34 -20.74
CA GLY A 323 10.95 23.74 -19.80
C GLY A 323 10.35 22.65 -18.91
N PHE A 324 9.11 22.21 -19.16
CA PHE A 324 8.53 21.08 -18.44
C PHE A 324 9.10 19.76 -18.94
N LYS A 325 9.44 18.89 -17.99
CA LYS A 325 9.63 17.46 -18.28
C LYS A 325 8.26 16.80 -18.39
N ILE A 326 8.05 16.05 -19.47
CA ILE A 326 6.79 15.33 -19.71
C ILE A 326 6.91 13.92 -19.12
N VAL A 327 6.02 13.59 -18.18
CA VAL A 327 6.06 12.32 -17.44
C VAL A 327 4.70 11.63 -17.49
N ILE A 328 4.69 10.31 -17.71
CA ILE A 328 3.49 9.49 -17.64
C ILE A 328 3.58 8.56 -16.41
N PHE A 329 2.54 8.53 -15.58
CA PHE A 329 2.37 7.58 -14.48
C PHE A 329 1.09 6.77 -14.69
N THR A 330 1.20 5.47 -14.96
CA THR A 330 0.04 4.64 -15.31
C THR A 330 -0.05 3.35 -14.47
N ASN A 331 -1.28 3.02 -14.04
CA ASN A 331 -1.58 1.81 -13.27
C ASN A 331 -1.99 0.67 -14.21
N GLN A 332 -1.16 -0.36 -14.37
CA GLN A 332 -1.34 -1.45 -15.34
C GLN A 332 -1.28 -2.83 -14.68
N GLY A 333 -2.12 -3.07 -13.67
CA GLY A 333 -2.13 -4.30 -12.87
C GLY A 333 -2.38 -5.61 -13.64
N GLY A 334 -2.76 -5.53 -14.93
CA GLY A 334 -2.86 -6.68 -15.82
C GLY A 334 -1.49 -7.25 -16.25
N ILE A 335 -0.42 -6.46 -16.18
CA ILE A 335 0.93 -6.85 -16.61
C ILE A 335 1.49 -7.98 -15.76
N LYS A 336 1.27 -7.97 -14.44
CA LYS A 336 1.71 -9.06 -13.55
C LYS A 336 1.20 -10.44 -13.97
N LYS A 337 0.15 -10.51 -14.79
CA LYS A 337 -0.43 -11.77 -15.29
C LYS A 337 -0.02 -12.10 -16.73
N SER A 338 0.63 -11.18 -17.45
CA SER A 338 0.93 -11.35 -18.88
C SER A 338 2.08 -10.44 -19.32
N GLU A 339 3.19 -11.05 -19.73
CA GLU A 339 4.33 -10.36 -20.33
C GLU A 339 3.99 -9.72 -21.67
N ALA A 340 3.19 -10.41 -22.51
CA ALA A 340 2.68 -9.85 -23.77
C ALA A 340 1.92 -8.53 -23.56
N LYS A 341 1.15 -8.41 -22.47
CA LYS A 341 0.47 -7.16 -22.11
C LYS A 341 1.45 -6.06 -21.69
N ALA A 342 2.56 -6.42 -21.06
CA ALA A 342 3.64 -5.47 -20.77
C ALA A 342 4.19 -4.88 -22.07
N ASP A 343 4.48 -5.74 -23.05
CA ASP A 343 5.07 -5.31 -24.32
C ASP A 343 4.08 -4.52 -25.18
N GLU A 344 2.79 -4.86 -25.13
CA GLU A 344 1.73 -4.07 -25.75
C GLU A 344 1.69 -2.63 -25.21
N ILE A 345 1.73 -2.47 -23.88
CA ILE A 345 1.66 -1.16 -23.23
C ILE A 345 2.96 -0.37 -23.46
N LYS A 346 4.13 -1.02 -23.35
CA LYS A 346 5.42 -0.41 -23.66
C LYS A 346 5.46 0.08 -25.12
N GLY A 347 5.00 -0.76 -26.04
CA GLY A 347 4.89 -0.44 -27.46
C GLY A 347 3.94 0.73 -27.70
N LYS A 348 2.81 0.78 -27.00
CA LYS A 348 1.86 1.91 -27.09
C LYS A 348 2.48 3.23 -26.64
N ILE A 349 3.22 3.24 -25.52
CA ILE A 349 3.94 4.43 -25.04
C ILE A 349 5.04 4.84 -26.02
N TRP A 350 5.69 3.86 -26.67
CA TRP A 350 6.65 4.12 -27.73
C TRP A 350 5.99 4.83 -28.92
N ASP A 351 4.82 4.35 -29.37
CA ASP A 351 4.06 4.97 -30.46
C ASP A 351 3.66 6.42 -30.11
N LEU A 352 3.26 6.67 -28.86
CA LEU A 352 2.95 8.02 -28.37
C LEU A 352 4.17 8.94 -28.41
N TRP A 353 5.33 8.43 -28.03
CA TRP A 353 6.56 9.19 -28.06
C TRP A 353 6.99 9.53 -29.50
N GLU A 354 6.87 8.58 -30.44
CA GLU A 354 7.16 8.80 -31.86
C GLU A 354 6.23 9.84 -32.50
N ASP A 355 4.92 9.77 -32.23
CA ASP A 355 3.95 10.73 -32.78
C ASP A 355 4.09 12.12 -32.14
N LEU A 356 4.33 12.18 -30.83
CA LEU A 356 4.48 13.43 -30.10
C LEU A 356 5.74 14.19 -30.54
N GLY A 357 6.84 13.46 -30.78
CA GLY A 357 8.12 14.02 -31.22
C GLY A 357 8.82 14.86 -30.15
N VAL A 358 8.48 14.72 -28.87
CA VAL A 358 9.26 15.26 -27.74
C VAL A 358 9.54 14.16 -26.72
N PRO A 359 10.66 14.20 -25.97
CA PRO A 359 10.99 13.16 -25.00
C PRO A 359 9.89 12.95 -23.95
N ILE A 360 9.49 11.69 -23.76
CA ILE A 360 8.55 11.26 -22.71
C ILE A 360 9.29 10.35 -21.73
N GLN A 361 9.14 10.62 -20.43
CA GLN A 361 9.49 9.65 -19.39
C GLN A 361 8.21 8.92 -18.96
N ALA A 362 8.25 7.60 -18.77
CA ALA A 362 7.06 6.86 -18.36
C ALA A 362 7.35 5.88 -17.23
N PHE A 363 6.40 5.72 -16.33
CA PHE A 363 6.42 4.82 -15.20
C PHE A 363 5.13 4.00 -15.19
N ILE A 364 5.28 2.68 -15.29
CA ILE A 364 4.17 1.74 -15.35
C ILE A 364 4.18 0.89 -14.08
N ALA A 365 3.17 1.05 -13.24
CA ALA A 365 2.93 0.16 -12.12
C ALA A 365 2.23 -1.13 -12.62
N GLY A 366 3.00 -2.19 -12.83
CA GLY A 366 2.51 -3.47 -13.37
C GLY A 366 1.82 -4.37 -12.34
N GLY A 367 1.91 -4.03 -11.05
CA GLY A 367 1.40 -4.80 -9.91
C GLY A 367 0.31 -4.09 -9.09
N GLY A 368 -0.02 -4.71 -7.95
CA GLY A 368 -0.85 -4.13 -6.89
C GLY A 368 -0.04 -3.78 -5.64
N ASP A 369 1.26 -3.57 -5.83
CA ASP A 369 2.26 -3.23 -4.82
C ASP A 369 2.36 -1.70 -4.63
N SER A 370 3.42 -1.24 -3.96
CA SER A 370 3.59 0.15 -3.58
C SER A 370 3.81 1.09 -4.76
N TRP A 371 4.10 0.59 -5.97
CA TRP A 371 4.15 1.40 -7.19
C TRP A 371 2.78 1.90 -7.63
N ARG A 372 1.70 1.23 -7.22
CA ARG A 372 0.36 1.55 -7.70
C ARG A 372 -0.15 2.87 -7.11
N LYS A 373 -0.59 3.79 -7.98
CA LYS A 373 -1.33 5.00 -7.56
C LYS A 373 -2.53 4.59 -6.70
N PRO A 374 -2.84 5.29 -5.60
CA PRO A 374 -2.35 6.64 -5.25
C PRO A 374 -1.04 6.69 -4.44
N SER A 375 -0.30 5.59 -4.31
CA SER A 375 1.03 5.61 -3.67
C SER A 375 2.00 6.55 -4.39
N THR A 376 2.91 7.22 -3.66
CA THR A 376 3.86 8.19 -4.24
C THR A 376 5.12 7.56 -4.80
N ASP A 377 5.31 6.26 -4.64
CA ASP A 377 6.59 5.60 -4.91
C ASP A 377 7.10 5.80 -6.35
N MET A 378 6.22 5.79 -7.36
CA MET A 378 6.65 6.12 -8.74
C MET A 378 7.20 7.55 -8.86
N TRP A 379 6.56 8.52 -8.21
CA TRP A 379 6.99 9.92 -8.19
C TRP A 379 8.31 10.08 -7.41
N ASP A 380 8.39 9.47 -6.24
CA ASP A 380 9.57 9.51 -5.39
C ASP A 380 10.77 8.85 -6.09
N PHE A 381 10.54 7.73 -6.78
CA PHE A 381 11.54 7.06 -7.61
C PHE A 381 12.01 7.96 -8.75
N MET A 382 11.08 8.63 -9.44
CA MET A 382 11.41 9.59 -10.49
C MET A 382 12.31 10.72 -9.98
N CYS A 383 11.97 11.31 -8.82
CA CYS A 383 12.75 12.39 -8.23
C CYS A 383 14.16 11.94 -7.83
N ARG A 384 14.29 10.77 -7.17
CA ARG A 384 15.58 10.26 -6.68
C ARG A 384 16.48 9.73 -7.78
N HIS A 385 15.92 9.01 -8.75
CA HIS A 385 16.72 8.19 -9.68
C HIS A 385 16.62 8.64 -11.13
N CYS A 386 15.59 9.40 -11.50
CA CYS A 386 15.30 9.71 -12.90
C CYS A 386 15.22 11.22 -13.20
N ASN A 387 15.58 12.09 -12.26
CA ASN A 387 15.59 13.55 -12.43
C ASN A 387 16.97 14.20 -12.23
N GLY A 388 18.06 13.42 -12.31
CA GLY A 388 19.43 13.94 -12.34
C GLY A 388 19.82 14.82 -11.15
N GLY A 389 19.21 14.61 -9.97
CA GLY A 389 19.45 15.42 -8.77
C GLY A 389 18.80 16.81 -8.78
N VAL A 390 18.05 17.18 -9.82
CA VAL A 390 17.32 18.44 -9.86
C VAL A 390 16.08 18.35 -8.96
N ALA A 391 16.00 19.23 -7.97
CA ALA A 391 14.84 19.34 -7.09
C ALA A 391 13.61 19.78 -7.88
N VAL A 392 12.48 19.13 -7.64
CA VAL A 392 11.20 19.47 -8.27
C VAL A 392 10.56 20.66 -7.55
N ASP A 393 10.15 21.66 -8.32
CA ASP A 393 9.28 22.73 -7.87
C ASP A 393 7.83 22.20 -7.88
N MET A 394 7.33 21.90 -6.70
CA MET A 394 6.01 21.31 -6.49
C MET A 394 4.86 22.26 -6.86
N GLU A 395 5.09 23.58 -6.76
CA GLU A 395 4.05 24.59 -7.01
C GLU A 395 3.82 24.78 -8.51
N SER A 396 4.90 24.79 -9.31
CA SER A 396 4.77 24.89 -10.77
C SER A 396 4.50 23.55 -11.46
N SER A 397 4.76 22.43 -10.78
CA SER A 397 4.46 21.09 -11.28
C SER A 397 3.00 20.70 -11.09
N PHE A 398 2.51 19.80 -11.94
CA PHE A 398 1.14 19.33 -11.86
C PHE A 398 0.99 17.88 -12.33
N TYR A 399 -0.12 17.28 -11.93
CA TYR A 399 -0.57 15.98 -12.40
C TYR A 399 -1.96 16.11 -13.05
N CYS A 400 -2.14 15.50 -14.22
CA CYS A 400 -3.40 15.48 -14.95
C CYS A 400 -3.89 14.04 -15.10
N GLY A 401 -5.14 13.75 -14.72
CA GLY A 401 -5.70 12.40 -14.79
C GLY A 401 -7.22 12.35 -14.72
N ASP A 402 -7.84 11.30 -15.25
CA ASP A 402 -9.28 11.15 -15.36
C ASP A 402 -9.92 10.54 -14.10
N ALA A 403 -9.16 9.75 -13.34
CA ALA A 403 -9.61 9.12 -12.11
C ALA A 403 -9.70 10.13 -10.96
N ALA A 404 -10.68 11.04 -11.07
CA ALA A 404 -10.77 12.26 -10.30
C ALA A 404 -11.94 12.28 -9.31
N GLY A 405 -12.69 11.18 -9.18
CA GLY A 405 -13.80 11.05 -8.24
C GLY A 405 -15.04 11.88 -8.59
N ARG A 406 -15.24 12.22 -9.88
CA ARG A 406 -16.33 13.09 -10.33
C ARG A 406 -17.67 12.36 -10.41
N SER A 407 -18.74 13.09 -10.11
CA SER A 407 -20.13 12.63 -10.31
C SER A 407 -20.50 12.54 -11.79
N ALA A 408 -21.49 11.71 -12.13
CA ALA A 408 -22.03 11.65 -13.48
C ALA A 408 -22.59 13.02 -13.91
N ASP A 409 -22.19 13.47 -15.09
CA ASP A 409 -22.68 14.68 -15.73
C ASP A 409 -22.75 14.47 -17.26
N PRO A 410 -23.90 14.00 -17.77
CA PRO A 410 -24.10 13.80 -19.21
C PRO A 410 -23.92 15.09 -20.03
N THR A 411 -24.16 16.27 -19.43
CA THR A 411 -24.08 17.55 -20.15
C THR A 411 -22.65 17.95 -20.49
N GLN A 412 -21.67 17.42 -19.74
CA GLN A 412 -20.25 17.60 -19.97
C GLN A 412 -19.60 16.35 -20.60
N GLY A 413 -20.40 15.49 -21.24
CA GLY A 413 -19.89 14.27 -21.89
C GLY A 413 -19.44 13.18 -20.90
N ARG A 414 -19.83 13.27 -19.62
CA ARG A 414 -19.50 12.30 -18.58
C ARG A 414 -20.76 11.56 -18.10
N PRO A 415 -21.31 10.60 -18.88
CA PRO A 415 -22.60 9.97 -18.56
C PRO A 415 -22.57 9.08 -17.31
N LYS A 416 -21.39 8.74 -16.81
CA LYS A 416 -21.18 7.91 -15.62
C LYS A 416 -20.23 8.62 -14.66
N ARG A 417 -20.37 8.36 -13.36
CA ARG A 417 -19.38 8.78 -12.37
C ARG A 417 -18.02 8.15 -12.68
N ASP A 418 -16.95 8.79 -12.26
CA ASP A 418 -15.60 8.22 -12.38
C ASP A 418 -15.52 6.88 -11.63
N PHE A 419 -14.76 5.95 -12.18
CA PHE A 419 -14.57 4.62 -11.58
C PHE A 419 -13.81 4.71 -10.24
N SER A 420 -12.88 5.65 -10.12
CA SER A 420 -12.06 5.85 -8.92
C SER A 420 -11.64 7.32 -8.75
N CYS A 421 -10.97 7.61 -7.64
CA CYS A 421 -10.36 8.92 -7.36
C CYS A 421 -8.82 8.80 -7.28
N GLY A 422 -8.26 7.74 -7.88
CA GLY A 422 -6.84 7.37 -7.75
C GLY A 422 -5.85 8.43 -8.22
N ASP A 423 -6.15 9.12 -9.32
CA ASP A 423 -5.29 10.16 -9.89
C ASP A 423 -5.27 11.43 -9.04
N ARG A 424 -6.46 11.87 -8.58
CA ARG A 424 -6.56 13.02 -7.69
C ARG A 424 -5.92 12.73 -6.33
N LYS A 425 -6.08 11.50 -5.81
CA LYS A 425 -5.43 11.03 -4.57
C LYS A 425 -3.91 10.96 -4.73
N PHE A 426 -3.40 10.50 -5.88
CA PHE A 426 -1.97 10.47 -6.19
C PHE A 426 -1.37 11.88 -6.14
N ALA A 427 -1.98 12.84 -6.86
CA ALA A 427 -1.55 14.23 -6.84
C ALA A 427 -1.61 14.85 -5.43
N ALA A 428 -2.67 14.56 -4.67
CA ALA A 428 -2.82 15.05 -3.30
C ALA A 428 -1.80 14.46 -2.31
N ASN A 429 -1.39 13.21 -2.52
CA ASN A 429 -0.34 12.56 -1.73
C ASN A 429 1.04 13.13 -2.03
N ILE A 430 1.32 13.42 -3.31
CA ILE A 430 2.56 14.05 -3.76
C ILE A 430 2.62 15.51 -3.29
N GLY A 431 1.49 16.22 -3.33
CA GLY A 431 1.42 17.66 -3.05
C GLY A 431 1.64 18.54 -4.28
N VAL A 432 1.29 18.07 -5.49
CA VAL A 432 1.27 18.87 -6.72
C VAL A 432 -0.15 19.31 -7.09
N ASN A 433 -0.26 20.31 -7.96
CA ASN A 433 -1.53 20.72 -8.52
C ASN A 433 -2.17 19.59 -9.33
N PHE A 434 -3.50 19.47 -9.27
CA PHE A 434 -4.26 18.46 -10.00
C PHE A 434 -5.19 19.08 -11.02
N HIS A 435 -5.26 18.46 -12.20
CA HIS A 435 -6.22 18.80 -13.23
C HIS A 435 -6.89 17.57 -13.84
N THR A 436 -8.13 17.73 -14.26
CA THR A 436 -8.80 16.76 -15.16
C THR A 436 -8.42 17.02 -16.61
N PRO A 437 -8.50 16.02 -17.51
CA PRO A 437 -8.18 16.21 -18.94
C PRO A 437 -8.99 17.33 -19.57
N GLU A 438 -10.29 17.41 -19.26
CA GLU A 438 -11.21 18.43 -19.76
C GLU A 438 -10.80 19.83 -19.27
N ALA A 439 -10.55 19.99 -17.96
CA ALA A 439 -10.14 21.27 -17.42
C ALA A 439 -8.78 21.72 -17.97
N TYR A 440 -7.86 20.77 -18.16
CA TYR A 440 -6.51 21.09 -18.62
C TYR A 440 -6.46 21.39 -20.12
N PHE A 441 -6.96 20.49 -20.96
CA PHE A 441 -6.81 20.56 -22.41
C PHE A 441 -7.94 21.34 -23.10
N LEU A 442 -9.16 21.30 -22.55
CA LEU A 442 -10.33 21.99 -23.11
C LEU A 442 -10.66 23.29 -22.37
N LYS A 443 -9.94 23.61 -21.29
CA LYS A 443 -10.16 24.82 -20.46
C LYS A 443 -11.57 24.89 -19.88
N GLN A 444 -12.18 23.74 -19.64
CA GLN A 444 -13.47 23.64 -18.97
C GLN A 444 -13.33 23.90 -17.47
N LYS A 445 -14.45 24.18 -16.80
CA LYS A 445 -14.49 24.30 -15.35
C LYS A 445 -14.26 22.93 -14.72
N GLU A 446 -13.42 22.87 -13.68
CA GLU A 446 -13.27 21.66 -12.86
C GLU A 446 -14.62 21.21 -12.30
N ALA A 447 -14.92 19.93 -12.47
CA ALA A 447 -16.14 19.33 -11.95
C ALA A 447 -16.04 19.12 -10.44
N GLU A 448 -17.20 19.11 -9.78
CA GLU A 448 -17.28 18.68 -8.38
C GLU A 448 -16.87 17.21 -8.25
N PHE A 449 -16.22 16.88 -7.13
CA PHE A 449 -15.69 15.55 -6.89
C PHE A 449 -15.87 15.12 -5.44
N GLU A 450 -15.82 13.81 -5.23
CA GLU A 450 -15.74 13.19 -3.91
C GLU A 450 -14.45 12.37 -3.80
N TRP A 451 -13.83 12.37 -2.62
CA TRP A 451 -12.62 11.59 -2.39
C TRP A 451 -12.87 10.08 -2.51
N GLY A 452 -14.05 9.60 -2.14
CA GLY A 452 -14.35 8.16 -2.07
C GLY A 452 -13.52 7.45 -0.98
N GLY A 453 -14.21 6.98 0.06
CA GLY A 453 -13.57 6.29 1.20
C GLY A 453 -13.02 7.25 2.27
N VAL A 454 -12.04 6.77 3.04
CA VAL A 454 -11.47 7.51 4.18
C VAL A 454 -10.52 8.61 3.69
N ASN A 455 -10.75 9.84 4.14
CA ASN A 455 -9.75 10.92 4.07
C ASN A 455 -8.83 10.84 5.31
N PRO A 456 -7.55 10.48 5.17
CA PRO A 456 -6.67 10.27 6.31
C PRO A 456 -6.40 11.52 7.14
N LYS A 457 -6.36 12.70 6.50
CA LYS A 457 -6.17 13.98 7.20
C LYS A 457 -7.36 14.30 8.08
N SER A 458 -8.58 14.18 7.54
CA SER A 458 -9.81 14.37 8.31
C SER A 458 -9.94 13.34 9.44
N LEU A 459 -9.59 12.07 9.17
CA LEU A 459 -9.56 11.01 10.17
C LEU A 459 -8.58 11.35 11.30
N TYR A 460 -7.37 11.80 10.97
CA TYR A 460 -6.37 12.21 11.95
C TYR A 460 -6.89 13.30 12.87
N LEU A 461 -7.42 14.39 12.30
CA LEU A 461 -7.96 15.52 13.05
C LEU A 461 -9.16 15.14 13.92
N ALA A 462 -10.03 14.24 13.45
CA ALA A 462 -11.15 13.73 14.23
C ALA A 462 -10.65 12.86 15.40
N ALA A 463 -9.68 11.99 15.16
CA ALA A 463 -9.13 11.09 16.16
C ALA A 463 -8.48 11.82 17.35
N GLN A 464 -7.88 13.01 17.13
CA GLN A 464 -7.30 13.82 18.21
C GLN A 464 -8.32 14.31 19.25
N LYS A 465 -9.63 14.26 18.94
CA LYS A 465 -10.70 14.69 19.85
C LYS A 465 -11.20 13.57 20.77
N HIS A 466 -10.79 12.33 20.51
CA HIS A 466 -11.26 11.16 21.23
C HIS A 466 -10.24 10.69 22.28
N SER A 467 -10.73 10.26 23.43
CA SER A 467 -9.93 9.48 24.38
C SER A 467 -9.69 8.08 23.83
N LEU A 468 -8.59 7.43 24.23
CA LEU A 468 -8.27 6.05 23.79
C LEU A 468 -9.38 5.05 24.12
N ILE A 469 -9.94 5.16 25.33
CA ILE A 469 -11.06 4.35 25.81
C ILE A 469 -12.28 5.26 25.93
N GLU A 470 -13.42 4.82 25.39
CA GLU A 470 -14.68 5.56 25.47
C GLU A 470 -15.06 5.83 26.94
N GLY A 471 -15.47 7.06 27.23
CA GLY A 471 -15.88 7.48 28.58
C GLY A 471 -14.75 7.81 29.56
N VAL A 472 -13.48 7.49 29.25
CA VAL A 472 -12.35 7.80 30.13
C VAL A 472 -11.70 9.13 29.75
N LYS A 473 -11.74 10.13 30.66
CA LYS A 473 -11.07 11.42 30.47
C LYS A 473 -9.63 11.36 31.01
N GLY A 474 -8.65 11.72 30.19
CA GLY A 474 -7.24 11.83 30.59
C GLY A 474 -6.26 11.18 29.60
N LYS A 475 -4.98 11.59 29.66
CA LYS A 475 -3.90 11.07 28.79
C LYS A 475 -3.28 9.77 29.32
N SER A 476 -3.39 9.50 30.62
CA SER A 476 -2.89 8.26 31.24
C SER A 476 -4.07 7.39 31.61
N VAL A 477 -4.24 6.27 30.90
CA VAL A 477 -5.27 5.26 31.20
C VAL A 477 -4.53 3.99 31.55
N LYS A 478 -4.68 3.50 32.79
CA LYS A 478 -4.19 2.19 33.17
C LYS A 478 -5.03 1.14 32.44
N VAL A 479 -4.41 0.46 31.48
CA VAL A 479 -5.07 -0.53 30.61
C VAL A 479 -5.02 -1.93 31.24
N ALA A 480 -3.83 -2.35 31.67
CA ALA A 480 -3.60 -3.63 32.34
C ALA A 480 -4.19 -3.65 33.75
N SER A 481 -4.53 -4.86 34.21
CA SER A 481 -4.95 -5.14 35.58
C SER A 481 -3.74 -5.56 36.42
N ASP A 482 -3.80 -5.29 37.73
CA ASP A 482 -2.81 -5.83 38.70
C ASP A 482 -3.11 -7.29 39.09
N THR A 483 -4.29 -7.78 38.74
CA THR A 483 -4.74 -9.15 39.02
C THR A 483 -4.74 -9.99 37.76
N GLN A 484 -4.53 -11.30 37.93
CA GLN A 484 -4.58 -12.26 36.83
C GLN A 484 -5.95 -12.23 36.14
N GLU A 485 -5.95 -12.08 34.82
CA GLU A 485 -7.19 -11.99 34.04
C GLU A 485 -7.04 -12.56 32.62
N LEU A 486 -8.20 -12.73 31.97
CA LEU A 486 -8.30 -12.97 30.54
C LEU A 486 -8.80 -11.72 29.82
N VAL A 487 -8.08 -11.25 28.81
CA VAL A 487 -8.50 -10.16 27.93
C VAL A 487 -8.84 -10.71 26.55
N VAL A 488 -10.02 -10.38 26.03
CA VAL A 488 -10.45 -10.79 24.69
C VAL A 488 -10.62 -9.55 23.82
N PHE A 489 -9.85 -9.46 22.72
CA PHE A 489 -10.03 -8.39 21.75
C PHE A 489 -11.12 -8.72 20.76
N VAL A 490 -11.88 -7.70 20.34
CA VAL A 490 -12.90 -7.80 19.30
C VAL A 490 -12.73 -6.65 18.32
N GLY A 491 -12.63 -6.93 17.02
CA GLY A 491 -12.48 -5.88 16.01
C GLY A 491 -12.07 -6.40 14.64
N PHE A 492 -12.32 -5.61 13.58
CA PHE A 492 -11.91 -5.94 12.21
C PHE A 492 -10.43 -6.35 12.14
N PRO A 493 -10.02 -7.26 11.24
CA PRO A 493 -8.60 -7.44 10.95
C PRO A 493 -7.95 -6.09 10.59
N ALA A 494 -6.67 -5.92 10.92
CA ALA A 494 -5.93 -4.66 10.74
C ALA A 494 -6.46 -3.42 11.49
N SER A 495 -7.36 -3.56 12.48
CA SER A 495 -7.88 -2.44 13.28
C SER A 495 -6.94 -1.91 14.39
N GLY A 496 -5.65 -2.31 14.40
CA GLY A 496 -4.69 -1.89 15.44
C GLY A 496 -4.65 -2.74 16.72
N LYS A 497 -5.41 -3.85 16.79
CA LYS A 497 -5.43 -4.79 17.94
C LYS A 497 -4.04 -5.25 18.37
N SER A 498 -3.26 -5.79 17.44
CA SER A 498 -1.91 -6.30 17.71
C SER A 498 -0.97 -5.23 18.28
N THR A 499 -0.98 -4.04 17.68
CA THR A 499 -0.22 -2.88 18.18
C THR A 499 -0.69 -2.46 19.57
N PHE A 500 -1.99 -2.54 19.85
CA PHE A 500 -2.53 -2.25 21.19
C PHE A 500 -2.08 -3.28 22.23
N ALA A 501 -2.06 -4.58 21.90
CA ALA A 501 -1.50 -5.61 22.78
C ALA A 501 -0.02 -5.38 23.08
N GLU A 502 0.78 -5.13 22.04
CA GLU A 502 2.22 -4.88 22.16
C GLU A 502 2.53 -3.63 22.99
N ARG A 503 1.70 -2.59 22.93
CA ARG A 503 1.93 -1.33 23.65
C ARG A 503 1.44 -1.35 25.11
N TYR A 504 0.32 -2.02 25.40
CA TYR A 504 -0.37 -1.85 26.69
C TYR A 504 -0.47 -3.12 27.56
N PHE A 505 -0.22 -4.31 27.00
CA PHE A 505 -0.38 -5.58 27.72
C PHE A 505 0.92 -6.37 27.81
N VAL A 506 1.65 -6.52 26.70
CA VAL A 506 2.92 -7.28 26.68
C VAL A 506 3.97 -6.70 27.65
N PRO A 507 4.18 -5.37 27.75
CA PRO A 507 5.13 -4.81 28.71
C PRO A 507 4.74 -5.05 30.17
N GLU A 508 3.45 -5.27 30.44
CA GLU A 508 2.89 -5.56 31.77
C GLU A 508 2.87 -7.07 32.08
N GLY A 509 3.56 -7.88 31.25
CA GLY A 509 3.71 -9.32 31.48
C GLY A 509 2.58 -10.19 30.94
N TYR A 510 1.66 -9.66 30.14
CA TYR A 510 0.59 -10.48 29.56
C TYR A 510 1.14 -11.39 28.45
N VAL A 511 0.71 -12.66 28.48
CA VAL A 511 0.96 -13.59 27.38
C VAL A 511 -0.02 -13.29 26.25
N ARG A 512 0.53 -12.88 25.09
CA ARG A 512 -0.26 -12.63 23.88
C ARG A 512 -0.48 -13.92 23.09
N VAL A 513 -1.75 -14.27 22.91
CA VAL A 513 -2.18 -15.43 22.11
C VAL A 513 -2.82 -14.93 20.82
N ASN A 514 -2.21 -15.29 19.68
CA ASN A 514 -2.66 -14.89 18.35
C ASN A 514 -2.72 -16.12 17.43
N GLN A 515 -3.85 -16.30 16.73
CA GLN A 515 -4.08 -17.39 15.80
C GLN A 515 -3.22 -17.31 14.55
N ASP A 516 -2.82 -16.13 14.09
CA ASP A 516 -1.92 -16.00 12.94
C ASP A 516 -0.56 -16.65 13.22
N MET A 517 -0.08 -16.56 14.47
CA MET A 517 1.16 -17.20 14.92
C MET A 517 0.96 -18.70 15.20
N LEU A 518 -0.14 -19.07 15.87
CA LEU A 518 -0.41 -20.44 16.31
C LEU A 518 -1.10 -21.31 15.26
N LYS A 519 -1.51 -20.72 14.13
CA LYS A 519 -2.16 -21.33 12.94
C LYS A 519 -3.54 -21.95 13.16
N SER A 520 -3.92 -22.36 14.36
CA SER A 520 -5.24 -22.94 14.64
C SER A 520 -5.86 -22.46 15.95
N LYS A 521 -7.19 -22.38 15.98
CA LYS A 521 -7.96 -21.98 17.16
C LYS A 521 -7.70 -22.89 18.37
N ASP A 522 -7.64 -24.20 18.16
CA ASP A 522 -7.37 -25.14 19.25
C ASP A 522 -6.00 -24.93 19.89
N ARG A 523 -5.01 -24.50 19.10
CA ARG A 523 -3.69 -24.13 19.62
C ARG A 523 -3.78 -22.85 20.45
N CYS A 524 -4.58 -21.86 20.04
CA CYS A 524 -4.86 -20.67 20.85
C CYS A 524 -5.53 -21.03 22.18
N LEU A 525 -6.53 -21.92 22.17
CA LEU A 525 -7.21 -22.35 23.39
C LEU A 525 -6.26 -23.08 24.34
N ARG A 526 -5.40 -23.96 23.83
CA ARG A 526 -4.38 -24.64 24.64
C ARG A 526 -3.34 -23.67 25.20
N ALA A 527 -2.80 -22.77 24.39
CA ALA A 527 -1.82 -21.78 24.83
C ALA A 527 -2.42 -20.84 25.89
N CYS A 528 -3.67 -20.39 25.68
CA CYS A 528 -4.42 -19.63 26.67
C CYS A 528 -4.60 -20.42 27.97
N ALA A 529 -5.07 -21.67 27.89
CA ALA A 529 -5.28 -22.50 29.06
C ALA A 529 -3.99 -22.71 29.87
N GLN A 530 -2.87 -22.99 29.18
CA GLN A 530 -1.57 -23.19 29.79
C GLN A 530 -1.05 -21.93 30.48
N ALA A 531 -1.06 -20.78 29.80
CA ALA A 531 -0.57 -19.53 30.37
C ALA A 531 -1.38 -19.09 31.59
N LEU A 532 -2.70 -19.33 31.59
CA LEU A 532 -3.54 -19.08 32.75
C LEU A 532 -3.23 -20.05 33.92
N ASP A 533 -2.90 -21.31 33.64
CA ASP A 533 -2.50 -22.29 34.67
C ASP A 533 -1.13 -21.95 35.29
N GLU A 534 -0.24 -21.31 34.51
CA GLU A 534 1.08 -20.82 34.95
C GLU A 534 0.99 -19.48 35.72
N GLY A 535 -0.20 -18.95 35.97
CA GLY A 535 -0.42 -17.71 36.74
C GLY A 535 -0.27 -16.42 35.93
N SER A 536 -0.05 -16.51 34.61
CA SER A 536 0.06 -15.32 33.74
C SER A 536 -1.31 -14.79 33.32
N SER A 537 -1.43 -13.48 33.14
CA SER A 537 -2.57 -12.87 32.42
C SER A 537 -2.45 -13.10 30.92
N VAL A 538 -3.58 -13.24 30.22
CA VAL A 538 -3.59 -13.58 28.79
C VAL A 538 -4.38 -12.56 28.00
N VAL A 539 -3.86 -12.16 26.83
CA VAL A 539 -4.60 -11.37 25.83
C VAL A 539 -4.82 -12.18 24.55
N ILE A 540 -6.08 -12.36 24.16
CA ILE A 540 -6.49 -13.03 22.93
C ILE A 540 -6.56 -11.98 21.80
N ASP A 541 -5.47 -11.86 21.05
CA ASP A 541 -5.33 -10.96 19.90
C ASP A 541 -5.81 -11.65 18.61
N ASN A 542 -7.13 -11.90 18.55
CA ASN A 542 -7.83 -12.38 17.36
C ASN A 542 -8.97 -11.41 17.00
N THR A 543 -9.69 -11.67 15.90
CA THR A 543 -10.84 -10.84 15.51
C THR A 543 -12.08 -11.06 16.38
N ASN A 544 -12.31 -12.31 16.82
CA ASN A 544 -13.39 -12.74 17.73
C ASN A 544 -14.79 -12.13 17.42
N PRO A 545 -15.30 -12.27 16.17
CA PRO A 545 -16.50 -11.55 15.73
C PRO A 545 -17.80 -11.98 16.41
N SER A 546 -17.97 -13.28 16.71
CA SER A 546 -19.25 -13.84 17.18
C SER A 546 -19.23 -14.24 18.65
N PRO A 547 -20.39 -14.28 19.34
CA PRO A 547 -20.47 -14.68 20.74
C PRO A 547 -20.01 -16.12 20.95
N ALA A 548 -20.29 -17.03 20.01
CA ALA A 548 -19.85 -18.42 20.07
C ALA A 548 -18.32 -18.56 20.15
N VAL A 549 -17.58 -17.76 19.38
CA VAL A 549 -16.10 -17.77 19.42
C VAL A 549 -15.59 -17.23 20.75
N ARG A 550 -16.23 -16.19 21.30
CA ARG A 550 -15.86 -15.58 22.59
C ARG A 550 -16.16 -16.51 23.76
N ALA A 551 -17.28 -17.25 23.70
CA ALA A 551 -17.72 -18.17 24.74
C ALA A 551 -16.68 -19.27 25.06
N GLU A 552 -15.93 -19.74 24.06
CA GLU A 552 -14.88 -20.75 24.27
C GLU A 552 -13.72 -20.23 25.14
N TYR A 553 -13.31 -18.98 24.95
CA TYR A 553 -12.30 -18.35 25.81
C TYR A 553 -12.87 -18.00 27.19
N LEU A 554 -14.11 -17.50 27.25
CA LEU A 554 -14.80 -17.20 28.50
C LEU A 554 -14.97 -18.44 29.39
N ALA A 555 -15.21 -19.61 28.79
CA ALA A 555 -15.27 -20.87 29.51
C ALA A 555 -13.94 -21.22 30.21
N LEU A 556 -12.80 -20.88 29.61
CA LEU A 556 -11.47 -21.11 30.21
C LEU A 556 -11.23 -20.23 31.44
N ALA A 557 -11.64 -18.96 31.38
CA ALA A 557 -11.56 -18.04 32.52
C ALA A 557 -12.53 -18.45 33.63
N LYS A 558 -13.79 -18.76 33.29
CA LYS A 558 -14.81 -19.21 34.23
C LYS A 558 -14.39 -20.48 34.98
N LYS A 559 -13.80 -21.46 34.29
CA LYS A 559 -13.30 -22.70 34.91
C LYS A 559 -12.24 -22.44 35.98
N ARG A 560 -11.48 -21.34 35.86
CA ARG A 560 -10.39 -20.95 36.76
C ARG A 560 -10.80 -19.87 37.78
N GLY A 561 -12.06 -19.42 37.75
CA GLY A 561 -12.52 -18.32 38.61
C GLY A 561 -11.85 -16.97 38.31
N LEU A 562 -11.32 -16.77 37.10
CA LEU A 562 -10.63 -15.55 36.70
C LEU A 562 -11.59 -14.55 36.04
N PRO A 563 -11.41 -13.23 36.26
CA PRO A 563 -12.15 -12.20 35.54
C PRO A 563 -11.78 -12.22 34.05
N ALA A 564 -12.75 -11.85 33.22
CA ALA A 564 -12.56 -11.73 31.77
C ALA A 564 -13.05 -10.37 31.28
N ARG A 565 -12.18 -9.58 30.64
CA ARG A 565 -12.54 -8.28 30.05
C ARG A 565 -12.52 -8.32 28.53
N CYS A 566 -13.42 -7.58 27.91
CA CYS A 566 -13.47 -7.40 26.47
C CYS A 566 -12.93 -6.02 26.09
N PHE A 567 -12.07 -5.96 25.07
CA PHE A 567 -11.64 -4.71 24.45
C PHE A 567 -12.15 -4.69 23.01
N TYR A 568 -13.20 -3.91 22.77
CA TYR A 568 -13.86 -3.78 21.48
C TYR A 568 -13.31 -2.59 20.70
N PHE A 569 -12.60 -2.86 19.61
CA PHE A 569 -12.05 -1.86 18.71
C PHE A 569 -13.13 -1.41 17.72
N ALA A 570 -13.70 -0.24 17.96
CA ALA A 570 -14.78 0.34 17.16
C ALA A 570 -14.29 0.99 15.84
N THR A 571 -13.10 0.60 15.36
CA THR A 571 -12.56 1.04 14.08
C THR A 571 -13.47 0.57 12.94
N SER A 572 -13.91 1.50 12.08
CA SER A 572 -14.75 1.16 10.94
C SER A 572 -14.01 0.29 9.92
N LYS A 573 -14.77 -0.39 9.05
CA LYS A 573 -14.21 -1.22 7.96
C LYS A 573 -13.27 -0.42 7.07
N ASP A 574 -13.63 0.80 6.70
CA ASP A 574 -12.85 1.62 5.77
C ASP A 574 -11.56 2.13 6.42
N VAL A 575 -11.60 2.47 7.72
CA VAL A 575 -10.39 2.82 8.46
C VAL A 575 -9.48 1.60 8.60
N ALA A 576 -10.03 0.42 8.90
CA ALA A 576 -9.24 -0.80 9.00
C ALA A 576 -8.58 -1.18 7.65
N LYS A 577 -9.27 -0.97 6.51
CA LYS A 577 -8.69 -1.12 5.17
C LYS A 577 -7.56 -0.12 4.91
N HIS A 578 -7.74 1.15 5.30
CA HIS A 578 -6.68 2.15 5.21
C HIS A 578 -5.45 1.74 6.03
N LEU A 579 -5.65 1.30 7.28
CA LEU A 579 -4.58 0.80 8.15
C LEU A 579 -3.88 -0.45 7.60
N ASN A 580 -4.60 -1.28 6.85
CA ASN A 580 -4.04 -2.48 6.21
C ASN A 580 -3.08 -2.13 5.08
N HIS A 581 -3.38 -1.12 4.27
CA HIS A 581 -2.44 -0.60 3.29
C HIS A 581 -1.29 0.16 3.95
N PHE A 582 -1.59 0.96 4.97
CA PHE A 582 -0.56 1.68 5.74
C PHE A 582 0.49 0.72 6.32
N ARG A 583 0.07 -0.35 7.00
CA ARG A 583 1.00 -1.34 7.58
C ARG A 583 1.77 -2.13 6.51
N GLU A 584 1.15 -2.40 5.36
CA GLU A 584 1.80 -3.08 4.24
C GLU A 584 2.94 -2.22 3.70
N ARG A 585 2.67 -0.92 3.45
CA ARG A 585 3.70 0.04 3.02
C ARG A 585 4.78 0.24 4.06
N LEU A 586 4.42 0.39 5.34
CA LEU A 586 5.36 0.61 6.43
C LEU A 586 6.34 -0.57 6.59
N THR A 587 5.92 -1.78 6.25
CA THR A 587 6.73 -3.00 6.41
C THR A 587 7.24 -3.55 5.08
N ASP A 588 7.14 -2.77 4.00
CA ASP A 588 7.56 -3.17 2.67
C ASP A 588 7.02 -4.57 2.26
N GLY A 589 5.74 -4.80 2.56
CA GLY A 589 5.06 -6.07 2.26
C GLY A 589 5.34 -7.24 3.21
N GLU A 590 6.22 -7.10 4.22
CA GLU A 590 6.47 -8.17 5.21
C GLU A 590 5.17 -8.54 5.94
N ARG A 591 4.36 -7.53 6.33
CA ARG A 591 3.01 -7.77 6.84
C ARG A 591 2.04 -8.01 5.68
N ARG A 592 1.67 -9.27 5.51
CA ARG A 592 0.69 -9.71 4.52
C ARG A 592 -0.58 -8.86 4.53
N HIS A 593 -0.94 -8.37 3.35
CA HIS A 593 -2.21 -7.70 3.09
C HIS A 593 -3.41 -8.60 3.44
N VAL A 594 -4.35 -8.09 4.23
CA VAL A 594 -5.62 -8.80 4.48
C VAL A 594 -6.57 -8.55 3.31
N PRO A 595 -7.03 -9.57 2.57
CA PRO A 595 -7.97 -9.36 1.47
C PRO A 595 -9.36 -8.92 1.95
N ASP A 596 -10.12 -8.28 1.06
CA ASP A 596 -11.50 -7.84 1.28
C ASP A 596 -12.44 -8.91 1.83
N MET A 597 -12.24 -10.16 1.38
CA MET A 597 -12.98 -11.33 1.89
C MET A 597 -12.87 -11.46 3.41
N GLY A 598 -11.71 -11.18 4.01
CA GLY A 598 -11.52 -11.24 5.46
C GLY A 598 -12.38 -10.22 6.22
N TYR A 599 -12.50 -9.00 5.69
CA TYR A 599 -13.38 -7.97 6.27
C TYR A 599 -14.86 -8.34 6.12
N ASN A 600 -15.24 -8.89 4.97
CA ASN A 600 -16.63 -9.29 4.71
C ASN A 600 -17.05 -10.46 5.61
N ILE A 601 -16.18 -11.46 5.81
CA ILE A 601 -16.42 -12.57 6.74
C ILE A 601 -16.55 -12.06 8.17
N TYR A 602 -15.68 -11.14 8.60
CA TYR A 602 -15.79 -10.53 9.92
C TYR A 602 -17.14 -9.82 10.08
N ALA A 603 -17.50 -8.93 9.16
CA ALA A 603 -18.73 -8.15 9.22
C ALA A 603 -19.98 -9.04 9.25
N LYS A 604 -20.00 -10.12 8.45
CA LYS A 604 -21.10 -11.10 8.44
C LYS A 604 -21.32 -11.77 9.80
N ASN A 605 -20.23 -12.08 10.51
CA ASN A 605 -20.27 -12.82 11.77
C ASN A 605 -20.29 -11.92 13.01
N PHE A 606 -20.09 -10.62 12.84
CA PHE A 606 -19.91 -9.68 13.95
C PHE A 606 -21.20 -9.51 14.75
N LYS A 607 -21.07 -9.67 16.07
CA LYS A 607 -22.05 -9.22 17.07
C LYS A 607 -21.30 -8.46 18.15
N GLU A 608 -21.76 -7.24 18.41
CA GLU A 608 -21.18 -6.36 19.43
C GLU A 608 -21.11 -7.08 20.79
N PRO A 609 -19.96 -7.05 21.47
CA PRO A 609 -19.76 -7.77 22.72
C PRO A 609 -20.58 -7.16 23.86
N LYS A 610 -21.18 -8.01 24.69
CA LYS A 610 -22.01 -7.58 25.83
C LYS A 610 -21.53 -8.20 27.15
N PRO A 611 -21.69 -7.50 28.29
CA PRO A 611 -21.42 -8.08 29.61
C PRO A 611 -22.18 -9.40 29.86
N SER A 612 -23.38 -9.55 29.29
CA SER A 612 -24.21 -10.76 29.39
C SER A 612 -23.56 -12.03 28.83
N GLU A 613 -22.48 -11.92 28.06
CA GLU A 613 -21.71 -13.09 27.59
C GLU A 613 -20.85 -13.72 28.70
N GLY A 614 -20.63 -13.01 29.81
CA GLY A 614 -19.74 -13.42 30.91
C GLY A 614 -18.49 -12.57 31.04
N PHE A 615 -18.45 -11.40 30.39
CA PHE A 615 -17.39 -10.42 30.60
C PHE A 615 -17.65 -9.62 31.88
N THR A 616 -16.62 -9.44 32.70
CA THR A 616 -16.63 -8.54 33.86
C THR A 616 -16.76 -7.08 33.41
N GLU A 617 -16.16 -6.73 32.27
CA GLU A 617 -16.18 -5.38 31.70
C GLU A 617 -16.04 -5.44 30.18
N VAL A 618 -16.75 -4.57 29.46
CA VAL A 618 -16.57 -4.35 28.02
C VAL A 618 -16.09 -2.92 27.80
N LYS A 619 -14.84 -2.75 27.35
CA LYS A 619 -14.25 -1.46 27.02
C LYS A 619 -14.28 -1.24 25.52
N LYS A 620 -14.86 -0.12 25.09
CA LYS A 620 -14.81 0.30 23.69
C LYS A 620 -13.57 1.17 23.47
N ILE A 621 -12.79 0.80 22.47
CA ILE A 621 -11.51 1.42 22.10
C ILE A 621 -11.73 2.27 20.85
N ASN A 622 -11.48 3.57 20.99
CA ASN A 622 -11.54 4.51 19.89
C ASN A 622 -10.26 4.38 19.03
N PHE A 623 -10.38 4.69 17.75
CA PHE A 623 -9.21 4.81 16.90
C PHE A 623 -8.49 6.14 17.22
N VAL A 624 -7.33 6.05 17.86
CA VAL A 624 -6.44 7.18 18.13
C VAL A 624 -5.04 6.81 17.61
N PRO A 625 -4.61 7.40 16.48
CA PRO A 625 -3.31 7.08 15.91
C PRO A 625 -2.19 7.64 16.80
N ARG A 626 -1.15 6.83 16.99
CA ARG A 626 0.11 7.22 17.62
C ARG A 626 1.25 6.67 16.79
N PHE A 627 2.07 7.58 16.29
CA PHE A 627 3.20 7.30 15.42
C PHE A 627 4.49 7.33 16.22
N ASP A 628 5.37 6.37 15.93
CA ASP A 628 6.69 6.30 16.55
C ASP A 628 7.75 7.06 15.73
N SER A 629 7.40 7.51 14.51
CA SER A 629 8.25 8.33 13.65
C SER A 629 7.46 9.29 12.75
N LYS A 630 8.14 10.32 12.21
CA LYS A 630 7.57 11.22 11.19
C LYS A 630 7.24 10.49 9.87
N LEU A 631 7.96 9.40 9.57
CA LEU A 631 7.70 8.57 8.40
C LEU A 631 6.33 7.89 8.53
N GLU A 632 6.03 7.31 9.69
CA GLU A 632 4.72 6.70 9.96
C GLU A 632 3.58 7.71 9.86
N GLU A 633 3.75 8.90 10.44
CA GLU A 633 2.75 9.97 10.34
C GLU A 633 2.51 10.35 8.88
N ARG A 634 3.58 10.58 8.11
CA ARG A 634 3.49 10.91 6.68
C ARG A 634 2.80 9.82 5.87
N LEU A 635 3.18 8.55 6.06
CA LEU A 635 2.57 7.42 5.36
C LEU A 635 1.09 7.23 5.72
N PHE A 636 0.73 7.44 6.99
CA PHE A 636 -0.67 7.38 7.42
C PHE A 636 -1.50 8.49 6.76
N LEU A 637 -0.95 9.70 6.64
CA LEU A 637 -1.66 10.83 6.05
C LEU A 637 -1.86 10.72 4.52
N GLN A 638 -1.28 9.72 3.87
CA GLN A 638 -1.50 9.44 2.45
C GLN A 638 -2.77 8.64 2.20
N PHE A 639 -3.49 8.97 1.13
CA PHE A 639 -4.53 8.12 0.58
C PHE A 639 -3.94 6.77 0.16
N THR A 640 -4.62 5.68 0.52
CA THR A 640 -4.10 4.32 0.35
C THR A 640 -4.87 3.45 -0.64
N ALA A 641 -6.11 3.82 -0.98
CA ALA A 641 -6.98 3.04 -1.84
C ALA A 641 -7.65 3.94 -2.88
N ASP A 642 -7.86 3.38 -4.08
CA ASP A 642 -8.55 4.00 -5.23
C ASP A 642 -10.03 4.30 -4.92
#